data_AF-A0A7L2XH72-F1
#
_entry.id   AF-A0A7L2XH72-F1
#
_cell.length_a   1.000
_cell.length_b   1.000
_cell.length_c   1.000
_cell.angle_alpha   90.00
_cell.angle_beta   90.00
_cell.angle_gamma   90.00
#
_symmetry.space_group_name_H-M   'P 1'
#
loop_
_entity.id
_entity.type
_entity.pdbx_description
1 polymer ?
#
loop_
_entity_poly.entity_id
_entity_poly.type
_entity_poly.pdbx_seq_one_letter_code
_entity_poly.pdbx_strand_id
1 'polypeptide(L)'
;APAWLRRLCGHLLSERLLRPGGVQAVVRGVLEGTDGGAGTGAAALDWRKCDAVGKILAACPQQCLSLEDYYRQVCPQILDLLHIQDKVAARQFQRVATTTLLTMAREQPQLAERHLLQPLLAPFRRCSRAAELALEDLAAGAVLVPEAELGSCVEDVLKVYVVGNDSSSLLLGSLQSVLGVVFSLYSFAKQNVSYLRSPCQDILLWFLEKAEREQSLAVLEGLAGLSNHVPTLHPRCQLRVGSEGGATIVVEETISDEDEALYQKISSEQCHVENLVELLSHCQKSGLAGDFFIHCLKELTQVAAEDEAAPNPAVEPGGSLLELEQYQARQGRKLLVLQLVAALCEGVSDTVFTDIVQVQEFVAAVLQRACAHPARGPGAAAEAQTLAMAMGLVAAGANPRAAGASAALLPPQLQSSDFAVLKRLVPLLEELSHTYPEPLTQELASDLRIAICTHGACSPGTVGTAAAGVLGRKPGTGAQSPAGVPGSAPSPASPRHGHGSPSARRGRSGEQSTRREPGASGASPAPCADRPAPAGLQELLVSAYDPQPPSRAAALRHLASLVTQRDPEALRLQEKLLQVFLENVQHEDAFVYLSAIQGVALLSNEYPERILPVLLARYECPAQGTEDAAAAVTRMKLGEVLMRVTRALGDMVFQHREPLIRAFLRGARDPDSALRASSLSNLGELCQHLGFQLGSIIQEVTCCVTAIARTDPEAEVRRAAVHVVVLLLRGLSEKVPEVLQDVLRDLYRLLKHVVTAERDGVTVLHAQLALEELDTAMRRVLFPPQTLEKKIVVLP
;
A
#
# COMPACT_ATOMS: atom_id res chain seq x y z
N ALA A 1 -2.44 57.74 18.93
CA ALA A 1 -3.47 58.34 18.04
C ALA A 1 -4.76 58.62 18.81
N PRO A 2 -5.48 59.71 18.48
CA PRO A 2 -6.79 60.04 19.08
C PRO A 2 -7.79 58.89 18.96
N ALA A 3 -8.68 58.75 19.95
CA ALA A 3 -9.67 57.66 19.97
C ALA A 3 -10.64 57.68 18.78
N TRP A 4 -11.01 58.87 18.29
CA TRP A 4 -11.89 59.03 17.13
C TRP A 4 -11.23 58.51 15.84
N LEU A 5 -9.93 58.76 15.65
CA LEU A 5 -9.18 58.31 14.47
C LEU A 5 -9.07 56.79 14.44
N ARG A 6 -8.78 56.17 15.60
CA ARG A 6 -8.74 54.70 15.72
C ARG A 6 -10.09 54.06 15.39
N ARG A 7 -11.20 54.65 15.84
CA ARG A 7 -12.55 54.16 15.53
C ARG A 7 -12.89 54.28 14.04
N LEU A 8 -12.56 55.41 13.42
CA LEU A 8 -12.82 55.63 11.99
C LEU A 8 -11.96 54.70 11.11
N CYS A 9 -10.66 54.58 11.39
CA CYS A 9 -9.80 53.64 10.66
C CYS A 9 -10.24 52.19 10.86
N GLY A 10 -10.66 51.81 12.08
CA GLY A 10 -11.23 50.49 12.34
C GLY A 10 -12.49 50.22 11.52
N HIS A 11 -13.39 51.20 11.42
CA HIS A 11 -14.61 51.08 10.60
C HIS A 11 -14.31 50.89 9.11
N LEU A 12 -13.39 51.70 8.57
CA LEU A 12 -12.99 51.61 7.16
C LEU A 12 -12.26 50.29 6.86
N LEU A 13 -11.43 49.80 7.77
CA LEU A 13 -10.74 48.52 7.62
C LEU A 13 -11.73 47.34 7.64
N SER A 14 -12.68 47.33 8.58
CA SER A 14 -13.73 46.31 8.63
C SER A 14 -14.57 46.29 7.35
N GLU A 15 -14.96 47.46 6.84
CA GLU A 15 -15.72 47.57 5.57
C GLU A 15 -14.91 47.05 4.38
N ARG A 16 -13.59 47.22 4.39
CA ARG A 16 -12.71 46.69 3.35
C ARG A 16 -12.51 45.18 3.47
N LEU A 17 -12.36 44.64 4.68
CA LEU A 17 -12.20 43.20 4.92
C LEU A 17 -13.38 42.37 4.42
N LEU A 18 -14.60 42.90 4.54
CA LEU A 18 -15.83 42.24 4.11
C LEU A 18 -16.03 42.24 2.58
N ARG A 19 -15.27 43.04 1.83
CA ARG A 19 -15.34 43.04 0.35
C ARG A 19 -14.56 41.86 -0.23
N PRO A 20 -14.91 41.34 -1.42
CA PRO A 20 -14.16 40.28 -2.09
C PRO A 20 -12.70 40.72 -2.34
N GLY A 21 -11.74 39.89 -1.97
CA GLY A 21 -10.30 40.20 -2.02
C GLY A 21 -9.82 41.21 -0.97
N GLY A 22 -10.70 41.62 -0.05
CA GLY A 22 -10.43 42.59 0.99
C GLY A 22 -9.37 42.12 1.99
N VAL A 23 -9.43 40.85 2.39
CA VAL A 23 -8.45 40.24 3.31
C VAL A 23 -7.06 40.29 2.69
N GLN A 24 -6.91 39.85 1.45
CA GLN A 24 -5.63 39.89 0.73
C GLN A 24 -5.08 41.32 0.64
N ALA A 25 -5.92 42.30 0.29
CA ALA A 25 -5.50 43.71 0.19
C ALA A 25 -5.03 44.29 1.54
N VAL A 26 -5.72 43.96 2.63
CA VAL A 26 -5.34 44.41 3.98
C VAL A 26 -4.03 43.74 4.44
N VAL A 27 -3.91 42.43 4.26
CA VAL A 27 -2.68 41.69 4.61
C VAL A 27 -1.50 42.23 3.80
N ARG A 28 -1.69 42.45 2.50
CA ARG A 28 -0.68 43.03 1.62
C ARG A 28 -0.25 44.43 2.07
N GLY A 29 -1.21 45.32 2.35
CA GLY A 29 -0.92 46.69 2.79
C GLY A 29 -0.20 46.77 4.14
N VAL A 30 -0.47 45.83 5.06
CA VAL A 30 0.17 45.79 6.38
C VAL A 30 1.57 45.18 6.32
N LEU A 31 1.77 44.17 5.49
CA LEU A 31 3.06 43.48 5.36
C LEU A 31 4.04 44.21 4.43
N GLU A 32 3.58 44.75 3.30
CA GLU A 32 4.43 45.47 2.33
C GLU A 32 4.68 46.93 2.75
N GLY A 33 3.82 47.52 3.58
CA GLY A 33 3.87 48.94 3.95
C GLY A 33 4.94 49.34 4.98
N THR A 34 5.74 48.39 5.51
CA THR A 34 6.71 48.68 6.59
C THR A 34 8.19 48.72 6.18
N ASP A 35 8.54 48.42 4.93
CA ASP A 35 9.92 48.19 4.53
C ASP A 35 10.61 49.42 3.92
N GLY A 36 10.69 50.47 4.73
CA GLY A 36 11.58 51.62 4.51
C GLY A 36 12.94 51.48 5.21
N GLY A 37 13.58 50.30 5.25
CA GLY A 37 14.91 50.17 5.86
C GLY A 37 15.48 48.75 5.91
N ALA A 38 16.63 48.57 5.26
CA ALA A 38 17.41 47.33 5.19
C ALA A 38 17.94 46.83 6.55
N GLY A 39 17.99 45.51 6.74
CA GLY A 39 18.79 44.89 7.80
C GLY A 39 18.41 43.43 8.04
N THR A 40 19.40 42.56 8.05
CA THR A 40 19.38 41.09 8.19
C THR A 40 18.82 40.53 9.52
N GLY A 41 18.05 41.35 10.26
CA GLY A 41 17.21 40.96 11.40
C GLY A 41 15.70 40.96 11.10
N ALA A 42 15.28 41.28 9.87
CA ALA A 42 13.87 41.42 9.45
C ALA A 42 13.04 40.14 9.57
N ALA A 43 13.60 38.97 9.21
CA ALA A 43 12.86 37.70 9.20
C ALA A 43 12.30 37.28 10.58
N ALA A 44 12.95 37.68 11.68
CA ALA A 44 12.48 37.41 13.05
C ALA A 44 11.36 38.37 13.52
N LEU A 45 11.24 39.55 12.91
CA LEU A 45 10.18 40.52 13.17
C LEU A 45 8.96 40.26 12.28
N ASP A 46 9.16 39.73 11.07
CA ASP A 46 8.10 39.50 10.09
C ASP A 46 7.13 38.40 10.50
N TRP A 47 7.60 37.36 11.20
CA TRP A 47 6.71 36.29 11.65
C TRP A 47 5.74 36.72 12.77
N ARG A 48 6.19 37.60 13.68
CA ARG A 48 5.35 38.15 14.76
C ARG A 48 4.29 39.09 14.21
N LYS A 49 4.64 39.85 13.15
CA LYS A 49 3.68 40.67 12.41
C LYS A 49 2.61 39.78 11.77
N CYS A 50 3.03 38.70 11.10
CA CYS A 50 2.08 37.73 10.52
C CYS A 50 1.13 37.14 11.57
N ASP A 51 1.66 36.75 12.73
CA ASP A 51 0.81 36.19 13.79
C ASP A 51 -0.13 37.23 14.42
N ALA A 52 0.32 38.49 14.54
CA ALA A 52 -0.52 39.58 15.02
C ALA A 52 -1.66 39.89 14.03
N VAL A 53 -1.35 39.99 12.73
CA VAL A 53 -2.36 40.15 11.67
C VAL A 53 -3.32 38.97 11.69
N GLY A 54 -2.79 37.74 11.83
CA GLY A 54 -3.61 36.54 11.86
C GLY A 54 -4.65 36.55 12.98
N LYS A 55 -4.24 36.96 14.19
CA LYS A 55 -5.13 37.14 15.36
C LYS A 55 -6.13 38.26 15.19
N ILE A 56 -5.74 39.36 14.52
CA ILE A 56 -6.66 40.47 14.23
C ILE A 56 -7.76 40.01 13.27
N LEU A 57 -7.42 39.22 12.23
CA LEU A 57 -8.40 38.68 11.28
C LEU A 57 -9.35 37.68 11.94
N ALA A 58 -8.87 36.92 12.93
CA ALA A 58 -9.70 36.00 13.70
C ALA A 58 -10.71 36.72 14.60
N ALA A 59 -10.35 37.89 15.13
CA ALA A 59 -11.23 38.67 15.99
C ALA A 59 -12.35 39.37 15.19
N CYS A 60 -13.60 38.97 15.46
CA CYS A 60 -14.77 39.59 14.82
C CYS A 60 -14.89 41.08 15.18
N PRO A 61 -14.95 42.00 14.19
CA PRO A 61 -15.15 43.42 14.45
C PRO A 61 -16.50 43.69 15.13
N GLN A 62 -16.53 44.58 16.12
CA GLN A 62 -17.75 45.01 16.83
C GLN A 62 -18.85 45.60 15.92
N GLN A 63 -18.51 45.88 14.66
CA GLN A 63 -19.38 46.48 13.66
C GLN A 63 -20.14 45.43 12.83
N CYS A 64 -19.80 44.14 12.95
CA CYS A 64 -20.52 43.06 12.30
C CYS A 64 -21.79 42.72 13.11
N LEU A 65 -22.92 42.62 12.42
CA LEU A 65 -24.22 42.32 13.04
C LEU A 65 -24.35 40.84 13.45
N SER A 66 -23.61 39.95 12.78
CA SER A 66 -23.59 38.51 13.04
C SER A 66 -22.16 37.98 12.91
N LEU A 67 -21.78 37.11 13.84
CA LEU A 67 -20.52 36.36 13.82
C LEU A 67 -20.48 35.37 12.64
N GLU A 68 -21.60 34.74 12.32
CA GLU A 68 -21.69 33.74 11.24
C GLU A 68 -21.54 34.40 9.86
N ASP A 69 -22.11 35.59 9.66
CA ASP A 69 -21.96 36.34 8.40
C ASP A 69 -20.52 36.78 8.16
N TYR A 70 -19.77 37.08 9.23
CA TYR A 70 -18.35 37.38 9.15
C TYR A 70 -17.56 36.16 8.68
N TYR A 71 -17.76 35.00 9.31
CA TYR A 71 -17.09 33.75 8.91
C TYR A 71 -17.44 33.37 7.46
N ARG A 72 -18.70 33.47 7.06
CA ARG A 72 -19.13 33.17 5.69
C ARG A 72 -18.44 34.03 4.62
N GLN A 73 -18.11 35.29 4.93
CA GLN A 73 -17.47 36.22 3.98
C GLN A 73 -15.93 36.20 4.04
N VAL A 74 -15.35 35.92 5.21
CA VAL A 74 -13.90 36.01 5.44
C VAL A 74 -13.21 34.66 5.28
N CYS A 75 -13.83 33.55 5.67
CA CYS A 75 -13.22 32.21 5.60
C CYS A 75 -12.81 31.79 4.18
N PRO A 76 -13.62 32.00 3.11
CA PRO A 76 -13.19 31.69 1.74
C PRO A 76 -11.94 32.49 1.33
N GLN A 77 -11.91 33.79 1.69
CA GLN A 77 -10.76 34.65 1.39
C GLN A 77 -9.49 34.23 2.14
N ILE A 78 -9.61 33.62 3.33
CA ILE A 78 -8.48 33.06 4.07
C ILE A 78 -7.92 31.82 3.37
N LEU A 79 -8.79 30.96 2.81
CA LEU A 79 -8.36 29.79 2.04
C LEU A 79 -7.61 30.23 0.77
N ASP A 80 -8.10 31.27 0.07
CA ASP A 80 -7.44 31.83 -1.12
C ASP A 80 -6.01 32.34 -0.82
N LEU A 81 -5.72 32.76 0.42
CA LEU A 81 -4.36 33.19 0.81
C LEU A 81 -3.34 32.05 0.77
N LEU A 82 -3.77 30.78 0.92
CA LEU A 82 -2.90 29.61 0.88
C LEU A 82 -2.37 29.31 -0.54
N HIS A 83 -3.02 29.85 -1.57
CA HIS A 83 -2.74 29.60 -2.99
C HIS A 83 -1.97 30.74 -3.68
N ILE A 84 -1.53 31.76 -2.94
CA ILE A 84 -0.78 32.89 -3.52
C ILE A 84 0.60 32.40 -4.02
N GLN A 85 0.84 32.56 -5.32
CA GLN A 85 2.05 32.02 -6.01
C GLN A 85 3.30 32.92 -5.91
N ASP A 86 3.18 34.13 -5.36
CA ASP A 86 4.31 35.08 -5.26
C ASP A 86 5.39 34.55 -4.30
N LYS A 87 6.55 34.13 -4.83
CA LYS A 87 7.61 33.45 -4.05
C LYS A 87 8.12 34.23 -2.83
N VAL A 88 8.06 35.57 -2.84
CA VAL A 88 8.57 36.39 -1.75
C VAL A 88 7.51 36.56 -0.65
N ALA A 89 6.26 36.78 -1.05
CA ALA A 89 5.17 37.04 -0.12
C ALA A 89 4.39 35.78 0.32
N ALA A 90 4.44 34.69 -0.45
CA ALA A 90 3.69 33.46 -0.23
C ALA A 90 3.90 32.88 1.17
N ARG A 91 5.12 32.89 1.69
CA ARG A 91 5.42 32.39 3.05
C ARG A 91 4.74 33.23 4.13
N GLN A 92 4.68 34.56 3.94
CA GLN A 92 4.05 35.47 4.88
C GLN A 92 2.52 35.32 4.81
N PHE A 93 1.95 35.26 3.61
CA PHE A 93 0.52 35.02 3.40
C PHE A 93 0.08 33.66 3.95
N GLN A 94 0.82 32.59 3.66
CA GLN A 94 0.57 31.26 4.22
C GLN A 94 0.56 31.30 5.74
N ARG A 95 1.56 31.95 6.37
CA ARG A 95 1.62 32.04 7.83
C ARG A 95 0.43 32.82 8.40
N VAL A 96 0.06 33.94 7.80
CA VAL A 96 -1.13 34.70 8.21
C VAL A 96 -2.38 33.83 8.10
N ALA A 97 -2.57 33.13 6.97
CA ALA A 97 -3.70 32.25 6.72
C ALA A 97 -3.79 31.12 7.74
N THR A 98 -2.69 30.38 7.95
CA THR A 98 -2.61 29.30 8.94
C THR A 98 -2.86 29.84 10.35
N THR A 99 -2.22 30.94 10.76
CA THR A 99 -2.44 31.51 12.10
C THR A 99 -3.88 32.00 12.29
N THR A 100 -4.51 32.62 11.28
CA THR A 100 -5.92 33.02 11.34
C THR A 100 -6.83 31.80 11.46
N LEU A 101 -6.64 30.79 10.62
CA LEU A 101 -7.45 29.56 10.63
C LEU A 101 -7.36 28.86 12.00
N LEU A 102 -6.15 28.66 12.51
CA LEU A 102 -5.92 28.04 13.83
C LEU A 102 -6.53 28.87 14.97
N THR A 103 -6.42 30.20 14.91
CA THR A 103 -7.01 31.08 15.93
C THR A 103 -8.55 31.02 15.87
N MET A 104 -9.14 31.06 14.67
CA MET A 104 -10.59 30.92 14.48
C MET A 104 -11.11 29.56 14.95
N ALA A 105 -10.35 28.49 14.71
CA ALA A 105 -10.68 27.13 15.19
C ALA A 105 -10.68 27.02 16.71
N ARG A 106 -9.75 27.72 17.39
CA ARG A 106 -9.69 27.77 18.86
C ARG A 106 -10.81 28.62 19.47
N GLU A 107 -11.15 29.75 18.86
CA GLU A 107 -12.14 30.67 19.40
C GLU A 107 -13.59 30.22 19.13
N GLN A 108 -13.88 29.70 17.94
CA GLN A 108 -15.22 29.31 17.50
C GLN A 108 -15.17 27.99 16.71
N PRO A 109 -15.05 26.84 17.39
CA PRO A 109 -14.80 25.55 16.75
C PRO A 109 -15.90 25.14 15.75
N GLN A 110 -17.17 25.36 16.08
CA GLN A 110 -18.31 24.96 15.23
C GLN A 110 -18.37 25.74 13.92
N LEU A 111 -18.10 27.05 13.95
CA LEU A 111 -18.10 27.88 12.75
C LEU A 111 -16.85 27.66 11.90
N ALA A 112 -15.70 27.47 12.54
CA ALA A 112 -14.46 27.12 11.85
C ALA A 112 -14.56 25.75 11.15
N GLU A 113 -15.19 24.76 11.79
CA GLU A 113 -15.43 23.47 11.17
C GLU A 113 -16.25 23.61 9.88
N ARG A 114 -17.38 24.32 9.95
CA ARG A 114 -18.30 24.50 8.81
C ARG A 114 -17.73 25.34 7.67
N HIS A 115 -17.03 26.44 7.99
CA HIS A 115 -16.62 27.43 6.99
C HIS A 115 -15.14 27.37 6.59
N LEU A 116 -14.27 26.68 7.33
CA LEU A 116 -12.84 26.52 7.00
C LEU A 116 -12.48 25.06 6.76
N LEU A 117 -12.69 24.18 7.75
CA LEU A 117 -12.19 22.80 7.69
C LEU A 117 -12.99 21.95 6.69
N GLN A 118 -14.32 22.06 6.67
CA GLN A 118 -15.15 21.30 5.74
C GLN A 118 -14.87 21.67 4.26
N PRO A 119 -14.76 22.95 3.87
CA PRO A 119 -14.34 23.31 2.51
C PRO A 119 -12.93 22.85 2.16
N LEU A 120 -11.97 22.97 3.09
CA LEU A 120 -10.58 22.55 2.88
C LEU A 120 -10.48 21.03 2.63
N LEU A 121 -11.26 20.23 3.37
CA LEU A 121 -11.31 18.77 3.27
C LEU A 121 -12.35 18.26 2.27
N ALA A 122 -13.11 19.14 1.61
CA ALA A 122 -14.20 18.76 0.71
C ALA A 122 -13.77 17.77 -0.38
N PRO A 123 -12.61 17.93 -1.05
CA PRO A 123 -12.17 16.99 -2.08
C PRO A 123 -12.02 15.55 -1.55
N PHE A 124 -11.44 15.36 -0.35
CA PHE A 124 -11.32 14.04 0.27
C PHE A 124 -12.66 13.49 0.76
N ARG A 125 -13.54 14.34 1.30
CA ARG A 125 -14.86 13.92 1.76
C ARG A 125 -15.76 13.47 0.61
N ARG A 126 -15.65 14.09 -0.56
CA ARG A 126 -16.40 13.71 -1.77
C ARG A 126 -16.10 12.29 -2.25
N CYS A 127 -14.88 11.80 -2.06
CA CYS A 127 -14.49 10.45 -2.48
C CYS A 127 -14.49 9.41 -1.35
N SER A 128 -14.85 9.81 -0.14
CA SER A 128 -14.87 8.92 1.03
C SER A 128 -16.10 8.02 1.05
N ARG A 129 -15.98 6.83 1.66
CA ARG A 129 -17.10 5.92 1.92
C ARG A 129 -18.21 6.55 2.77
N ALA A 130 -17.89 7.57 3.57
CA ALA A 130 -18.86 8.31 4.38
C ALA A 130 -19.67 9.35 3.57
N ALA A 131 -19.40 9.51 2.27
CA ALA A 131 -20.16 10.42 1.42
C ALA A 131 -21.54 9.83 1.09
N GLU A 132 -22.62 10.54 1.45
CA GLU A 132 -24.00 10.25 1.02
C GLU A 132 -24.23 10.61 -0.46
N LEU A 133 -23.31 10.21 -1.36
CA LEU A 133 -23.42 10.52 -2.77
C LEU A 133 -24.16 9.41 -3.52
N ALA A 134 -25.13 9.80 -4.36
CA ALA A 134 -25.75 8.97 -5.38
C ALA A 134 -24.73 8.65 -6.50
N LEU A 135 -23.65 7.93 -6.18
CA LEU A 135 -22.70 7.41 -7.17
C LEU A 135 -23.37 6.42 -8.15
N GLU A 136 -24.58 5.98 -7.85
CA GLU A 136 -25.43 5.14 -8.72
C GLU A 136 -25.78 5.83 -10.04
N ASP A 137 -25.83 7.17 -10.09
CA ASP A 137 -26.19 7.92 -11.30
C ASP A 137 -24.99 8.39 -12.15
N LEU A 138 -23.76 8.19 -11.67
CA LEU A 138 -22.55 8.62 -12.37
C LEU A 138 -22.04 7.56 -13.34
N ALA A 139 -21.75 7.98 -14.58
CA ALA A 139 -21.16 7.13 -15.60
C ALA A 139 -19.78 6.61 -15.17
N ALA A 140 -19.50 5.34 -15.48
CA ALA A 140 -18.18 4.74 -15.32
C ALA A 140 -17.09 5.59 -16.01
N GLY A 141 -15.95 5.79 -15.35
CA GLY A 141 -14.85 6.61 -15.85
C GLY A 141 -15.03 8.12 -15.64
N ALA A 142 -16.14 8.59 -15.06
CA ALA A 142 -16.32 10.01 -14.76
C ALA A 142 -15.30 10.49 -13.70
N VAL A 143 -14.70 11.65 -13.93
CA VAL A 143 -13.76 12.29 -13.01
C VAL A 143 -14.54 12.89 -11.83
N LEU A 144 -14.33 12.33 -10.63
CA LEU A 144 -14.94 12.81 -9.40
C LEU A 144 -14.13 13.97 -8.81
N VAL A 145 -12.80 13.83 -8.72
CA VAL A 145 -11.89 14.87 -8.24
C VAL A 145 -10.72 15.00 -9.22
N PRO A 146 -10.55 16.17 -9.87
CA PRO A 146 -9.44 16.40 -10.79
C PRO A 146 -8.12 16.55 -10.04
N GLU A 147 -7.02 16.29 -10.74
CA GLU A 147 -5.65 16.34 -10.21
C GLU A 147 -5.30 17.66 -9.51
N ALA A 148 -5.65 18.80 -10.12
CA ALA A 148 -5.34 20.11 -9.56
C ALA A 148 -6.06 20.37 -8.22
N GLU A 149 -7.32 19.94 -8.11
CA GLU A 149 -8.11 20.08 -6.87
C GLU A 149 -7.53 19.17 -5.77
N LEU A 150 -7.17 17.93 -6.13
CA LEU A 150 -6.62 16.96 -5.18
C LEU A 150 -5.22 17.37 -4.69
N GLY A 151 -4.34 17.79 -5.59
CA GLY A 151 -3.01 18.27 -5.26
C GLY A 151 -3.05 19.50 -4.36
N SER A 152 -3.90 20.49 -4.68
CA SER A 152 -4.10 21.66 -3.84
C SER A 152 -4.62 21.30 -2.45
N CYS A 153 -5.56 20.35 -2.36
CA CYS A 153 -6.12 19.89 -1.09
C CYS A 153 -5.05 19.26 -0.18
N VAL A 154 -4.20 18.38 -0.74
CA VAL A 154 -3.07 17.78 0.00
C VAL A 154 -2.10 18.87 0.49
N GLU A 155 -1.76 19.84 -0.35
CA GLU A 155 -0.91 20.96 0.04
C GLU A 155 -1.53 21.82 1.15
N ASP A 156 -2.82 22.12 1.06
CA ASP A 156 -3.51 22.95 2.05
C ASP A 156 -3.58 22.26 3.40
N VAL A 157 -3.85 20.94 3.41
CA VAL A 157 -3.78 20.12 4.62
C VAL A 157 -2.36 20.14 5.19
N LEU A 158 -1.33 19.97 4.37
CA LEU A 158 0.07 20.06 4.84
C LEU A 158 0.38 21.43 5.46
N LYS A 159 -0.02 22.53 4.81
CA LYS A 159 0.22 23.92 5.26
C LYS A 159 -0.52 24.25 6.56
N VAL A 160 -1.69 23.67 6.79
CA VAL A 160 -2.51 23.97 7.97
C VAL A 160 -2.17 23.05 9.14
N TYR A 161 -2.12 21.73 8.92
CA TYR A 161 -1.98 20.75 9.99
C TYR A 161 -0.51 20.54 10.35
N VAL A 162 0.35 20.22 9.38
CA VAL A 162 1.76 19.89 9.63
C VAL A 162 2.58 21.14 9.92
N VAL A 163 2.47 22.18 9.08
CA VAL A 163 3.22 23.43 9.26
C VAL A 163 2.63 24.28 10.40
N GLY A 164 1.31 24.29 10.56
CA GLY A 164 0.65 24.99 11.66
C GLY A 164 0.85 24.30 13.02
N ASN A 165 1.01 22.98 13.01
CA ASN A 165 1.39 22.14 14.14
C ASN A 165 0.54 22.36 15.41
N ASP A 166 -0.77 22.38 15.24
CA ASP A 166 -1.75 22.53 16.32
C ASP A 166 -2.47 21.19 16.57
N SER A 167 -2.36 20.67 17.79
CA SER A 167 -2.94 19.37 18.19
C SER A 167 -4.30 19.50 18.89
N SER A 168 -5.09 20.53 18.57
CA SER A 168 -6.45 20.66 19.08
C SER A 168 -7.34 19.49 18.65
N SER A 169 -8.25 19.09 19.54
CA SER A 169 -9.16 17.96 19.30
C SER A 169 -10.03 18.15 18.05
N LEU A 170 -10.41 19.39 17.72
CA LEU A 170 -11.15 19.71 16.50
C LEU A 170 -10.34 19.37 15.24
N LEU A 171 -9.06 19.75 15.20
CA LEU A 171 -8.20 19.49 14.04
C LEU A 171 -7.96 17.98 13.89
N LEU A 172 -7.59 17.31 14.97
CA LEU A 172 -7.40 15.86 14.95
C LEU A 172 -8.68 15.14 14.51
N GLY A 173 -9.84 15.49 15.05
CA GLY A 173 -11.12 14.89 14.67
C GLY A 173 -11.50 15.17 13.21
N SER A 174 -11.28 16.39 12.72
CA SER A 174 -11.54 16.73 11.31
C SER A 174 -10.64 15.94 10.35
N LEU A 175 -9.35 15.79 10.68
CA LEU A 175 -8.40 15.06 9.86
C LEU A 175 -8.69 13.55 9.88
N GLN A 176 -9.03 13.00 11.05
CA GLN A 176 -9.40 11.59 11.21
C GLN A 176 -10.50 11.16 10.22
N SER A 177 -11.44 12.03 9.90
CA SER A 177 -12.53 11.76 8.95
C SER A 177 -12.07 11.52 7.50
N VAL A 178 -10.85 11.91 7.14
CA VAL A 178 -10.28 11.81 5.79
C VAL A 178 -9.00 10.98 5.70
N LEU A 179 -8.43 10.54 6.83
CA LEU A 179 -7.14 9.83 6.86
C LEU A 179 -7.12 8.56 6.00
N GLY A 180 -8.24 7.85 5.88
CA GLY A 180 -8.32 6.65 5.04
C GLY A 180 -8.13 6.96 3.55
N VAL A 181 -8.62 8.11 3.09
CA VAL A 181 -8.41 8.60 1.72
C VAL A 181 -6.96 9.04 1.53
N VAL A 182 -6.39 9.77 2.50
CA VAL A 182 -4.98 10.19 2.46
C VAL A 182 -4.04 8.98 2.44
N PHE A 183 -4.34 7.94 3.21
CA PHE A 183 -3.58 6.68 3.20
C PHE A 183 -3.69 5.96 1.85
N SER A 184 -4.89 5.91 1.26
CA SER A 184 -5.08 5.34 -0.09
C SER A 184 -4.25 6.10 -1.13
N LEU A 185 -4.19 7.44 -1.03
CA LEU A 185 -3.35 8.28 -1.89
C LEU A 185 -1.85 8.07 -1.65
N TYR A 186 -1.43 7.91 -0.40
CA TYR A 186 -0.05 7.56 -0.07
C TYR A 186 0.33 6.20 -0.69
N SER A 187 -0.53 5.19 -0.56
CA SER A 187 -0.33 3.87 -1.14
C SER A 187 -0.21 3.92 -2.67
N PHE A 188 -1.09 4.69 -3.31
CA PHE A 188 -1.04 4.94 -4.75
C PHE A 188 0.23 5.70 -5.19
N ALA A 189 0.61 6.75 -4.46
CA ALA A 189 1.81 7.56 -4.74
C ALA A 189 3.12 6.82 -4.44
N LYS A 190 3.07 5.68 -3.75
CA LYS A 190 4.21 4.78 -3.53
C LYS A 190 4.45 3.85 -4.72
N GLN A 191 3.37 3.35 -5.30
CA GLN A 191 3.41 2.49 -6.48
C GLN A 191 3.79 3.26 -7.75
N ASN A 192 3.54 4.57 -7.77
CA ASN A 192 3.76 5.45 -8.91
C ASN A 192 4.78 6.54 -8.60
N VAL A 193 5.39 7.13 -9.63
CA VAL A 193 6.25 8.31 -9.45
C VAL A 193 5.36 9.53 -9.28
N SER A 194 5.04 9.90 -8.04
CA SER A 194 4.20 11.06 -7.72
C SER A 194 4.80 12.00 -6.69
N TYR A 195 4.59 13.30 -6.88
CA TYR A 195 4.97 14.34 -5.91
C TYR A 195 4.13 14.31 -4.63
N LEU A 196 3.01 13.58 -4.62
CA LEU A 196 2.10 13.46 -3.47
C LEU A 196 2.61 12.51 -2.38
N ARG A 197 3.68 11.73 -2.64
CA ARG A 197 4.22 10.74 -1.72
C ARG A 197 4.64 11.34 -0.38
N SER A 198 5.51 12.37 -0.37
CA SER A 198 5.99 12.95 0.88
C SER A 198 4.93 13.78 1.61
N PRO A 199 4.10 14.62 0.96
CA PRO A 199 3.03 15.33 1.66
C PRO A 199 2.04 14.40 2.37
N CYS A 200 1.59 13.33 1.70
CA CYS A 200 0.67 12.38 2.33
C CYS A 200 1.32 11.64 3.50
N GLN A 201 2.60 11.24 3.37
CA GLN A 201 3.35 10.63 4.46
C GLN A 201 3.47 11.55 5.67
N ASP A 202 3.83 12.82 5.45
CA ASP A 202 4.00 13.81 6.53
C ASP A 202 2.68 14.07 7.27
N ILE A 203 1.55 14.11 6.56
CA ILE A 203 0.21 14.25 7.17
C ILE A 203 -0.12 13.05 8.06
N LEU A 204 0.12 11.83 7.58
CA LEU A 204 -0.13 10.60 8.32
C LEU A 204 0.76 10.53 9.57
N LEU A 205 2.06 10.79 9.42
CA LEU A 205 3.01 10.77 10.54
C LEU A 205 2.69 11.86 11.57
N TRP A 206 2.33 13.07 11.12
CA TRP A 206 1.94 14.14 12.02
C TRP A 206 0.73 13.75 12.87
N PHE A 207 -0.30 13.13 12.29
CA PHE A 207 -1.44 12.66 13.07
C PHE A 207 -1.02 11.60 14.10
N LEU A 208 -0.28 10.58 13.68
CA LEU A 208 0.16 9.49 14.56
C LEU A 208 1.06 9.97 15.71
N GLU A 209 1.87 11.01 15.49
CA GLU A 209 2.73 11.61 16.51
C GLU A 209 2.00 12.56 17.48
N LYS A 210 0.92 13.22 17.03
CA LYS A 210 0.22 14.26 17.81
C LYS A 210 -1.04 13.78 18.50
N ALA A 211 -1.69 12.76 17.98
CA ALA A 211 -2.88 12.18 18.60
C ALA A 211 -2.52 11.39 19.87
N GLU A 212 -3.53 11.18 20.72
CA GLU A 212 -3.39 10.30 21.87
C GLU A 212 -3.16 8.85 21.42
N ARG A 213 -2.44 8.06 22.21
CA ARG A 213 -2.09 6.67 21.84
C ARG A 213 -3.29 5.82 21.44
N GLU A 214 -4.40 5.90 22.17
CA GLU A 214 -5.63 5.17 21.87
C GLU A 214 -6.25 5.61 20.53
N GLN A 215 -6.22 6.91 20.23
CA GLN A 215 -6.74 7.45 18.97
C GLN A 215 -5.86 7.05 17.78
N SER A 216 -4.52 7.09 17.95
CA SER A 216 -3.57 6.62 16.94
C SER A 216 -3.76 5.13 16.64
N LEU A 217 -3.98 4.29 17.65
CA LEU A 217 -4.27 2.86 17.48
C LEU A 217 -5.59 2.62 16.74
N ALA A 218 -6.68 3.29 17.15
CA ALA A 218 -7.97 3.16 16.46
C ALA A 218 -7.90 3.59 14.99
N VAL A 219 -7.07 4.60 14.67
CA VAL A 219 -6.81 4.99 13.29
C VAL A 219 -6.00 3.95 12.55
N LEU A 220 -4.94 3.38 13.15
CA LEU A 220 -4.17 2.30 12.53
C LEU A 220 -5.03 1.06 12.26
N GLU A 221 -5.93 0.70 13.16
CA GLU A 221 -6.93 -0.36 12.95
C GLU A 221 -7.86 -0.06 11.77
N GLY A 222 -8.33 1.19 11.67
CA GLY A 222 -9.17 1.64 10.57
C GLY A 222 -8.44 1.66 9.23
N LEU A 223 -7.19 2.12 9.24
CA LEU A 223 -6.32 2.08 8.06
C LEU A 223 -6.01 0.64 7.66
N ALA A 224 -5.78 -0.27 8.61
CA ALA A 224 -5.55 -1.68 8.33
C ALA A 224 -6.79 -2.42 7.80
N GLY A 225 -7.99 -1.85 7.94
CA GLY A 225 -9.25 -2.49 7.56
C GLY A 225 -9.82 -3.44 8.63
N LEU A 226 -9.30 -3.40 9.86
CA LEU A 226 -9.81 -4.18 10.99
C LEU A 226 -11.06 -3.55 11.62
N SER A 227 -11.19 -2.22 11.51
CA SER A 227 -12.32 -1.46 12.04
C SER A 227 -12.87 -0.47 11.01
N ASN A 228 -14.09 -0.01 11.24
CA ASN A 228 -14.73 1.03 10.41
C ASN A 228 -14.54 2.44 11.00
N HIS A 229 -13.54 2.64 11.88
CA HIS A 229 -13.33 3.90 12.58
C HIS A 229 -12.87 5.05 11.66
N VAL A 230 -12.22 4.71 10.54
CA VAL A 230 -11.71 5.68 9.57
C VAL A 230 -12.41 5.46 8.23
N PRO A 231 -13.09 6.48 7.68
CA PRO A 231 -13.67 6.39 6.36
C PRO A 231 -12.59 6.19 5.29
N THR A 232 -12.63 5.05 4.60
CA THR A 232 -11.74 4.72 3.48
C THR A 232 -12.25 5.34 2.16
N LEU A 233 -11.45 5.23 1.10
CA LEU A 233 -11.90 5.55 -0.25
C LEU A 233 -13.14 4.71 -0.59
N HIS A 234 -14.15 5.32 -1.20
CA HIS A 234 -15.37 4.61 -1.59
C HIS A 234 -15.03 3.47 -2.58
N PRO A 235 -15.61 2.26 -2.46
CA PRO A 235 -15.25 1.11 -3.30
C PRO A 235 -15.33 1.37 -4.80
N ARG A 236 -16.34 2.15 -5.23
CA ARG A 236 -16.53 2.57 -6.63
C ARG A 236 -15.63 3.72 -7.08
N CYS A 237 -14.65 4.15 -6.28
CA CYS A 237 -13.71 5.21 -6.64
C CYS A 237 -12.34 4.59 -6.86
N GLN A 238 -11.72 4.87 -7.99
CA GLN A 238 -10.37 4.44 -8.34
C GLN A 238 -9.43 5.63 -8.47
N LEU A 239 -8.19 5.47 -8.00
CA LEU A 239 -7.12 6.44 -8.21
C LEU A 239 -6.42 6.16 -9.55
N ARG A 240 -6.27 7.20 -10.38
CA ARG A 240 -5.53 7.14 -11.64
C ARG A 240 -4.41 8.17 -11.68
N VAL A 241 -3.38 7.88 -12.46
CA VAL A 241 -2.23 8.78 -12.63
C VAL A 241 -2.70 10.04 -13.36
N GLY A 242 -2.39 11.21 -12.80
CA GLY A 242 -2.69 12.50 -13.40
C GLY A 242 -1.70 12.87 -14.52
N SER A 243 -2.07 13.84 -15.35
CA SER A 243 -1.22 14.34 -16.44
C SER A 243 0.02 15.08 -15.93
N GLU A 244 -0.04 15.65 -14.73
CA GLU A 244 1.06 16.43 -14.12
C GLU A 244 1.86 15.60 -13.08
N GLY A 245 1.68 14.28 -13.05
CA GLY A 245 2.36 13.38 -12.10
C GLY A 245 1.71 13.28 -10.71
N GLY A 246 0.52 13.84 -10.55
CA GLY A 246 -0.35 13.70 -9.39
C GLY A 246 -1.32 12.52 -9.53
N ALA A 247 -2.47 12.63 -8.86
CA ALA A 247 -3.52 11.60 -8.88
C ALA A 247 -4.88 12.23 -9.19
N THR A 248 -5.72 11.50 -9.92
CA THR A 248 -7.11 11.84 -10.22
C THR A 248 -8.03 10.76 -9.66
N ILE A 249 -9.17 11.14 -9.09
CA ILE A 249 -10.17 10.18 -8.59
C ILE A 249 -11.29 10.06 -9.60
N VAL A 250 -11.55 8.84 -10.05
CA VAL A 250 -12.58 8.52 -11.05
C VAL A 250 -13.52 7.45 -10.54
N VAL A 251 -14.73 7.39 -11.10
CA VAL A 251 -15.67 6.29 -10.84
C VAL A 251 -15.15 5.03 -11.54
N GLU A 252 -15.04 3.95 -10.78
CA GLU A 252 -14.54 2.65 -11.22
C GLU A 252 -15.26 2.18 -12.49
N GLU A 253 -14.47 1.74 -13.47
CA GLU A 253 -14.97 1.09 -14.68
C GLU A 253 -15.13 -0.40 -14.42
N THR A 254 -16.20 -1.01 -14.94
CA THR A 254 -16.36 -2.47 -14.87
C THR A 254 -15.21 -3.11 -15.64
N ILE A 255 -14.24 -3.67 -14.91
CA ILE A 255 -13.16 -4.44 -15.50
C ILE A 255 -13.82 -5.62 -16.23
N SER A 256 -13.54 -5.77 -17.52
CA SER A 256 -14.13 -6.83 -18.36
C SER A 256 -13.61 -8.23 -18.02
N ASP A 257 -12.60 -8.33 -17.16
CA ASP A 257 -11.78 -9.50 -16.90
C ASP A 257 -11.73 -9.78 -15.39
N GLU A 258 -12.39 -10.85 -14.96
CA GLU A 258 -12.52 -11.22 -13.54
C GLU A 258 -11.18 -11.59 -12.91
N ASP A 259 -10.26 -12.18 -13.68
CA ASP A 259 -8.95 -12.62 -13.19
C ASP A 259 -8.00 -11.44 -12.98
N GLU A 260 -8.06 -10.45 -13.87
CA GLU A 260 -7.30 -9.20 -13.71
C GLU A 260 -7.82 -8.39 -12.51
N ALA A 261 -9.15 -8.33 -12.33
CA ALA A 261 -9.75 -7.68 -11.17
C ALA A 261 -9.33 -8.37 -9.86
N LEU A 262 -9.32 -9.70 -9.83
CA LEU A 262 -8.85 -10.49 -8.68
C LEU A 262 -7.38 -10.20 -8.37
N TYR A 263 -6.51 -10.22 -9.38
CA TYR A 263 -5.09 -9.93 -9.21
C TYR A 263 -4.86 -8.51 -8.68
N GLN A 264 -5.51 -7.51 -9.29
CA GLN A 264 -5.40 -6.11 -8.86
C GLN A 264 -5.86 -5.93 -7.42
N LYS A 265 -6.97 -6.56 -7.04
CA LYS A 265 -7.46 -6.53 -5.67
C LYS A 265 -6.44 -7.09 -4.69
N ILE A 266 -5.93 -8.30 -4.92
CA ILE A 266 -4.96 -8.94 -4.01
C ILE A 266 -3.65 -8.16 -3.96
N SER A 267 -3.16 -7.67 -5.10
CA SER A 267 -1.97 -6.84 -5.16
C SER A 267 -2.15 -5.53 -4.41
N SER A 268 -3.35 -4.93 -4.48
CA SER A 268 -3.66 -3.70 -3.76
C SER A 268 -3.73 -3.92 -2.25
N GLU A 269 -4.38 -5.00 -1.80
CA GLU A 269 -4.47 -5.40 -0.39
C GLU A 269 -3.08 -5.68 0.20
N GLN A 270 -2.23 -6.38 -0.56
CA GLN A 270 -0.85 -6.63 -0.15
C GLN A 270 -0.03 -5.35 -0.04
N CYS A 271 -0.07 -4.50 -1.06
CA CYS A 271 0.68 -3.24 -1.02
C CYS A 271 0.16 -2.31 0.09
N HIS A 272 -1.14 -2.34 0.37
CA HIS A 272 -1.76 -1.59 1.46
C HIS A 272 -1.18 -1.98 2.83
N VAL A 273 -1.03 -3.27 3.10
CA VAL A 273 -0.40 -3.78 4.33
C VAL A 273 1.09 -3.39 4.40
N GLU A 274 1.85 -3.58 3.31
CA GLU A 274 3.27 -3.21 3.26
C GLU A 274 3.49 -1.72 3.52
N ASN A 275 2.67 -0.86 2.91
CA ASN A 275 2.73 0.60 3.10
C ASN A 275 2.38 1.01 4.53
N LEU A 276 1.50 0.28 5.21
CA LEU A 276 1.17 0.50 6.62
C LEU A 276 2.37 0.15 7.52
N VAL A 277 3.02 -1.00 7.28
CA VAL A 277 4.20 -1.42 8.04
C VAL A 277 5.37 -0.45 7.82
N GLU A 278 5.57 0.04 6.60
CA GLU A 278 6.57 1.06 6.31
C GLU A 278 6.23 2.39 7.03
N LEU A 279 4.96 2.79 7.11
CA LEU A 279 4.57 3.97 7.88
C LEU A 279 4.93 3.79 9.37
N LEU A 280 4.65 2.61 9.94
CA LEU A 280 4.98 2.28 11.33
C LEU A 280 6.49 2.25 11.60
N SER A 281 7.30 1.88 10.62
CA SER A 281 8.77 1.89 10.75
C SER A 281 9.32 3.31 10.98
N HIS A 282 8.60 4.35 10.55
CA HIS A 282 8.96 5.74 10.82
C HIS A 282 8.52 6.20 12.23
N CYS A 283 7.59 5.48 12.88
CA CYS A 283 7.03 5.81 14.20
C CYS A 283 7.71 5.07 15.37
N GLN A 284 8.86 4.42 15.20
CA GLN A 284 9.48 3.53 16.20
C GLN A 284 9.67 4.14 17.61
N LYS A 285 9.91 5.46 17.70
CA LYS A 285 10.14 6.15 18.98
C LYS A 285 8.89 6.27 19.86
N SER A 286 7.70 6.08 19.29
CA SER A 286 6.43 6.30 19.98
C SER A 286 5.93 5.09 20.79
N GLY A 287 6.47 3.89 20.51
CA GLY A 287 5.96 2.61 20.98
C GLY A 287 4.73 2.09 20.21
N LEU A 288 4.14 2.89 19.31
CA LEU A 288 2.88 2.55 18.62
C LEU A 288 2.96 1.27 17.79
N ALA A 289 4.11 0.99 17.15
CA ALA A 289 4.29 -0.22 16.36
C ALA A 289 4.15 -1.49 17.23
N GLY A 290 4.67 -1.47 18.46
CA GLY A 290 4.52 -2.57 19.41
C GLY A 290 3.09 -2.73 19.91
N ASP A 291 2.42 -1.62 20.24
CA ASP A 291 1.01 -1.65 20.66
C ASP A 291 0.09 -2.20 19.55
N PHE A 292 0.30 -1.77 18.30
CA PHE A 292 -0.46 -2.25 17.14
C PHE A 292 -0.18 -3.72 16.83
N PHE A 293 1.09 -4.17 16.97
CA PHE A 293 1.44 -5.58 16.81
C PHE A 293 0.75 -6.46 17.86
N ILE A 294 0.77 -6.05 19.13
CA ILE A 294 0.08 -6.75 20.22
C ILE A 294 -1.43 -6.79 19.96
N HIS A 295 -2.02 -5.70 19.47
CA HIS A 295 -3.42 -5.68 19.07
C HIS A 295 -3.72 -6.70 17.97
N CYS A 296 -2.90 -6.77 16.91
CA CYS A 296 -3.05 -7.78 15.84
C CYS A 296 -2.96 -9.22 16.37
N LEU A 297 -2.12 -9.49 17.38
CA LEU A 297 -2.05 -10.81 18.03
C LEU A 297 -3.29 -11.15 18.86
N LYS A 298 -3.85 -10.16 19.57
CA LYS A 298 -5.11 -10.31 20.32
C LYS A 298 -6.27 -10.59 19.34
N GLU A 299 -6.34 -9.84 18.25
CA GLU A 299 -7.29 -10.05 17.14
C GLU A 299 -7.14 -11.43 16.51
N LEU A 300 -5.91 -11.89 16.26
CA LEU A 300 -5.66 -13.24 15.74
C LEU A 300 -6.20 -14.34 16.66
N THR A 301 -6.08 -14.13 17.98
CA THR A 301 -6.61 -15.05 18.99
C THR A 301 -8.13 -15.07 18.99
N GLN A 302 -8.76 -13.90 18.83
CA GLN A 302 -10.22 -13.79 18.73
C GLN A 302 -10.74 -14.47 17.46
N VAL A 303 -10.13 -14.18 16.31
CA VAL A 303 -10.57 -14.77 15.03
C VAL A 303 -10.40 -16.29 15.02
N ALA A 304 -9.33 -16.82 15.64
CA ALA A 304 -9.15 -18.25 15.81
C ALA A 304 -10.26 -18.89 16.68
N ALA A 305 -10.67 -18.21 17.76
CA ALA A 305 -11.77 -18.67 18.62
C ALA A 305 -13.12 -18.69 17.89
N GLU A 306 -13.38 -17.66 17.07
CA GLU A 306 -14.61 -17.53 16.28
C GLU A 306 -14.70 -18.59 15.17
N ASP A 307 -13.57 -18.98 14.57
CA ASP A 307 -13.50 -19.97 13.49
C ASP A 307 -13.79 -21.40 14.01
N GLU A 308 -13.29 -21.75 15.20
CA GLU A 308 -13.58 -23.04 15.85
C GLU A 308 -15.04 -23.15 16.33
N ALA A 309 -15.65 -22.03 16.72
CA ALA A 309 -17.04 -21.99 17.20
C ALA A 309 -18.08 -21.98 16.07
N ALA A 310 -17.70 -21.59 14.85
CA ALA A 310 -18.64 -21.40 13.73
C ALA A 310 -18.91 -22.71 12.97
N PRO A 311 -20.19 -23.00 12.62
CA PRO A 311 -20.50 -24.11 11.74
C PRO A 311 -19.94 -23.85 10.33
N ASN A 312 -19.23 -24.83 9.77
CA ASN A 312 -18.59 -24.71 8.47
C ASN A 312 -19.65 -24.93 7.36
N PRO A 313 -19.99 -23.93 6.53
CA PRO A 313 -21.10 -24.02 5.57
C PRO A 313 -20.87 -25.07 4.46
N ALA A 314 -19.62 -25.53 4.28
CA ALA A 314 -19.29 -26.64 3.39
C ALA A 314 -19.86 -28.00 3.85
N VAL A 315 -20.27 -28.11 5.12
CA VAL A 315 -20.75 -29.37 5.74
C VAL A 315 -22.28 -29.43 5.79
N GLU A 316 -22.98 -28.27 5.77
CA GLU A 316 -24.44 -28.21 5.78
C GLU A 316 -24.99 -27.42 4.57
N PRO A 317 -25.48 -28.09 3.50
CA PRO A 317 -26.08 -27.42 2.37
C PRO A 317 -27.49 -26.92 2.75
N GLY A 318 -27.58 -25.68 3.23
CA GLY A 318 -28.84 -25.02 3.57
C GLY A 318 -28.75 -23.58 4.07
N GLY A 319 -27.56 -23.00 4.16
CA GLY A 319 -27.35 -21.66 4.73
C GLY A 319 -27.97 -20.52 3.92
N SER A 320 -28.45 -19.49 4.60
CA SER A 320 -28.98 -18.27 3.96
C SER A 320 -27.85 -17.46 3.28
N LEU A 321 -28.18 -16.66 2.25
CA LEU A 321 -27.18 -15.78 1.57
C LEU A 321 -26.43 -14.88 2.56
N LEU A 322 -27.12 -14.41 3.62
CA LEU A 322 -26.53 -13.62 4.69
C LEU A 322 -25.50 -14.40 5.53
N GLU A 323 -25.70 -15.70 5.75
CA GLU A 323 -24.73 -16.54 6.45
C GLU A 323 -23.46 -16.75 5.61
N LEU A 324 -23.61 -16.90 4.30
CA LEU A 324 -22.47 -16.97 3.37
C LEU A 324 -21.68 -15.66 3.32
N GLU A 325 -22.35 -14.51 3.25
CA GLU A 325 -21.69 -13.19 3.30
C GLU A 325 -20.95 -12.98 4.64
N GLN A 326 -21.57 -13.35 5.76
CA GLN A 326 -20.93 -13.27 7.07
C GLN A 326 -19.73 -14.21 7.18
N TYR A 327 -19.82 -15.43 6.65
CA TYR A 327 -18.71 -16.37 6.63
C TYR A 327 -17.54 -15.84 5.78
N GLN A 328 -17.83 -15.32 4.58
CA GLN A 328 -16.83 -14.71 3.71
C GLN A 328 -16.16 -13.50 4.37
N ALA A 329 -16.94 -12.63 5.02
CA ALA A 329 -16.39 -11.49 5.76
C ALA A 329 -15.46 -11.93 6.91
N ARG A 330 -15.82 -12.99 7.65
CA ARG A 330 -14.97 -13.56 8.70
C ARG A 330 -13.68 -14.14 8.15
N GLN A 331 -13.75 -14.93 7.08
CA GLN A 331 -12.55 -15.47 6.43
C GLN A 331 -11.66 -14.37 5.85
N GLY A 332 -12.26 -13.32 5.28
CA GLY A 332 -11.53 -12.12 4.83
C GLY A 332 -10.79 -11.43 5.99
N ARG A 333 -11.46 -11.22 7.13
CA ARG A 333 -10.82 -10.67 8.34
C ARG A 333 -9.69 -11.56 8.85
N LYS A 334 -9.85 -12.89 8.84
CA LYS A 334 -8.82 -13.85 9.23
C LYS A 334 -7.56 -13.74 8.36
N LEU A 335 -7.73 -13.70 7.05
CA LEU A 335 -6.62 -13.56 6.10
C LEU A 335 -5.89 -12.22 6.29
N LEU A 336 -6.64 -11.13 6.45
CA LEU A 336 -6.09 -9.80 6.71
C LEU A 336 -5.24 -9.77 7.98
N VAL A 337 -5.74 -10.31 9.10
CA VAL A 337 -5.00 -10.36 10.37
C VAL A 337 -3.72 -11.18 10.24
N LEU A 338 -3.80 -12.35 9.58
CA LEU A 338 -2.61 -13.18 9.33
C LEU A 338 -1.57 -12.45 8.49
N GLN A 339 -2.02 -11.75 7.44
CA GLN A 339 -1.15 -10.96 6.57
C GLN A 339 -0.49 -9.79 7.31
N LEU A 340 -1.24 -9.08 8.16
CA LEU A 340 -0.72 -8.00 8.99
C LEU A 340 0.35 -8.51 9.97
N VAL A 341 0.08 -9.61 10.67
CA VAL A 341 1.05 -10.21 11.60
C VAL A 341 2.31 -10.66 10.85
N ALA A 342 2.17 -11.30 9.69
CA ALA A 342 3.30 -11.70 8.86
C ALA A 342 4.14 -10.49 8.42
N ALA A 343 3.50 -9.46 7.87
CA ALA A 343 4.18 -8.26 7.39
C ALA A 343 4.87 -7.47 8.54
N LEU A 344 4.26 -7.41 9.72
CA LEU A 344 4.86 -6.78 10.90
C LEU A 344 6.08 -7.57 11.42
N CYS A 345 6.03 -8.90 11.38
CA CYS A 345 7.17 -9.74 11.75
C CYS A 345 8.36 -9.58 10.79
N GLU A 346 8.10 -9.32 9.50
CA GLU A 346 9.15 -9.08 8.50
C GLU A 346 9.68 -7.63 8.52
N GLY A 347 8.79 -6.65 8.71
CA GLY A 347 9.10 -5.23 8.53
C GLY A 347 9.50 -4.45 9.78
N VAL A 348 9.22 -4.95 11.00
CA VAL A 348 9.56 -4.25 12.24
C VAL A 348 10.76 -4.92 12.92
N SER A 349 11.86 -4.16 13.10
CA SER A 349 13.16 -4.62 13.61
C SER A 349 13.16 -5.00 15.10
N ASP A 350 14.30 -5.49 15.61
CA ASP A 350 14.60 -5.89 17.01
C ASP A 350 14.22 -4.90 18.14
N THR A 351 13.64 -3.75 17.82
CA THR A 351 13.24 -2.65 18.73
C THR A 351 11.72 -2.39 18.72
N VAL A 352 10.90 -3.38 18.34
CA VAL A 352 9.41 -3.25 18.30
C VAL A 352 8.84 -2.81 19.64
N PHE A 353 9.37 -3.36 20.74
CA PHE A 353 8.91 -3.07 22.10
C PHE A 353 9.82 -2.06 22.76
N THR A 354 9.25 -0.94 23.20
CA THR A 354 9.99 0.15 23.85
C THR A 354 9.99 0.02 25.37
N ASP A 355 8.93 -0.56 25.94
CA ASP A 355 8.70 -0.61 27.38
C ASP A 355 8.37 -2.03 27.88
N ILE A 356 8.65 -2.30 29.16
CA ILE A 356 8.37 -3.60 29.80
C ILE A 356 6.87 -3.95 29.84
N VAL A 357 6.00 -2.93 29.82
CA VAL A 357 4.55 -3.13 29.76
C VAL A 357 4.17 -3.79 28.43
N GLN A 358 4.74 -3.36 27.31
CA GLN A 358 4.49 -3.95 26.00
C GLN A 358 5.04 -5.38 25.92
N VAL A 359 6.24 -5.61 26.46
CA VAL A 359 6.80 -6.97 26.57
C VAL A 359 5.87 -7.89 27.37
N GLN A 360 5.34 -7.40 28.50
CA GLN A 360 4.39 -8.14 29.31
C GLN A 360 3.09 -8.40 28.56
N GLU A 361 2.54 -7.41 27.85
CA GLU A 361 1.31 -7.57 27.08
C GLU A 361 1.47 -8.51 25.89
N PHE A 362 2.61 -8.46 25.20
CA PHE A 362 2.97 -9.41 24.16
C PHE A 362 2.99 -10.83 24.71
N VAL A 363 3.73 -11.06 25.80
CA VAL A 363 3.80 -12.39 26.43
C VAL A 363 2.40 -12.82 26.88
N ALA A 364 1.63 -11.93 27.51
CA ALA A 364 0.26 -12.24 27.90
C ALA A 364 -0.63 -12.67 26.72
N ALA A 365 -0.55 -11.98 25.58
CA ALA A 365 -1.32 -12.33 24.39
C ALA A 365 -0.93 -13.73 23.86
N VAL A 366 0.38 -14.05 23.84
CA VAL A 366 0.86 -15.39 23.45
C VAL A 366 0.41 -16.47 24.43
N LEU A 367 0.50 -16.22 25.75
CA LEU A 367 0.02 -17.16 26.78
C LEU A 367 -1.49 -17.37 26.67
N GLN A 368 -2.28 -16.30 26.51
CA GLN A 368 -3.74 -16.35 26.36
C GLN A 368 -4.16 -17.21 25.17
N ARG A 369 -3.48 -17.04 24.03
CA ARG A 369 -3.72 -17.88 22.85
C ARG A 369 -3.46 -19.35 23.15
N ALA A 370 -2.37 -19.65 23.84
CA ALA A 370 -2.01 -21.02 24.21
C ALA A 370 -2.99 -21.65 25.22
N CYS A 371 -3.57 -20.86 26.13
CA CYS A 371 -4.66 -21.31 27.01
C CYS A 371 -5.94 -21.62 26.23
N ALA A 372 -6.34 -20.73 25.33
CA ALA A 372 -7.58 -20.84 24.58
C ALA A 372 -7.55 -21.96 23.53
N HIS A 373 -6.40 -22.11 22.84
CA HIS A 373 -6.20 -23.07 21.77
C HIS A 373 -4.91 -23.85 22.02
N PRO A 374 -4.93 -24.88 22.88
CA PRO A 374 -3.78 -25.74 23.05
C PRO A 374 -3.50 -26.46 21.74
N ALA A 375 -2.29 -26.25 21.23
CA ALA A 375 -1.73 -26.82 20.02
C ALA A 375 -2.16 -28.28 19.76
N ARG A 376 -3.03 -28.50 18.77
CA ARG A 376 -3.45 -29.83 18.29
C ARG A 376 -3.26 -29.90 16.78
N GLY A 377 -2.20 -30.56 16.31
CA GLY A 377 -1.96 -30.79 14.88
C GLY A 377 -0.54 -30.46 14.40
N PRO A 378 -0.32 -30.37 13.07
CA PRO A 378 1.01 -30.26 12.45
C PRO A 378 1.77 -28.94 12.71
N GLY A 379 1.18 -27.97 13.42
CA GLY A 379 1.84 -26.73 13.87
C GLY A 379 2.24 -26.71 15.35
N ALA A 380 1.97 -27.78 16.10
CA ALA A 380 2.08 -27.77 17.56
C ALA A 380 3.49 -27.52 18.09
N ALA A 381 4.51 -28.02 17.40
CA ALA A 381 5.90 -27.80 17.76
C ALA A 381 6.32 -26.33 17.61
N ALA A 382 5.83 -25.64 16.58
CA ALA A 382 6.13 -24.23 16.35
C ALA A 382 5.45 -23.32 17.39
N GLU A 383 4.21 -23.65 17.78
CA GLU A 383 3.49 -22.93 18.84
C GLU A 383 4.15 -23.14 20.21
N ALA A 384 4.51 -24.38 20.55
CA ALA A 384 5.27 -24.69 21.76
C ALA A 384 6.62 -23.96 21.81
N GLN A 385 7.33 -23.90 20.68
CA GLN A 385 8.59 -23.18 20.58
C GLN A 385 8.40 -21.67 20.73
N THR A 386 7.37 -21.08 20.12
CA THR A 386 7.01 -19.66 20.26
C THR A 386 6.69 -19.32 21.71
N LEU A 387 5.92 -20.18 22.38
CA LEU A 387 5.57 -20.06 23.79
C LEU A 387 6.79 -20.17 24.71
N ALA A 388 7.69 -21.13 24.44
CA ALA A 388 8.94 -21.29 25.17
C ALA A 388 9.88 -20.07 24.97
N MET A 389 9.95 -19.50 23.77
CA MET A 389 10.70 -18.27 23.50
C MET A 389 10.11 -17.07 24.26
N ALA A 390 8.78 -16.91 24.27
CA ALA A 390 8.10 -15.84 25.00
C ALA A 390 8.35 -15.95 26.52
N MET A 391 8.23 -17.15 27.09
CA MET A 391 8.55 -17.41 28.50
C MET A 391 10.05 -17.22 28.78
N GLY A 392 10.93 -17.64 27.86
CA GLY A 392 12.37 -17.47 27.93
C GLY A 392 12.81 -16.01 27.93
N LEU A 393 12.08 -15.14 27.22
CA LEU A 393 12.31 -13.70 27.22
C LEU A 393 12.05 -13.09 28.61
N VAL A 394 10.96 -13.47 29.28
CA VAL A 394 10.69 -13.06 30.68
C VAL A 394 11.69 -13.66 31.66
N ALA A 395 12.07 -14.93 31.45
CA ALA A 395 13.07 -15.64 32.26
C ALA A 395 14.45 -14.95 32.23
N ALA A 396 14.86 -14.44 31.06
CA ALA A 396 16.13 -13.74 30.89
C ALA A 396 16.16 -12.40 31.66
N GLY A 397 15.04 -11.67 31.72
CA GLY A 397 14.92 -10.45 32.53
C GLY A 397 14.83 -10.74 34.04
N ALA A 398 14.19 -11.84 34.44
CA ALA A 398 13.98 -12.20 35.83
C ALA A 398 15.23 -12.77 36.53
N ASN A 399 16.27 -13.17 35.79
CA ASN A 399 17.49 -13.77 36.35
C ASN A 399 18.76 -12.92 36.09
N PRO A 400 19.27 -12.18 37.08
CA PRO A 400 20.45 -11.31 36.92
C PRO A 400 21.75 -12.07 36.61
N ARG A 401 21.81 -13.39 36.88
CA ARG A 401 23.04 -14.20 36.71
C ARG A 401 23.21 -14.78 35.30
N ALA A 402 22.17 -14.76 34.47
CA ALA A 402 22.19 -15.26 33.10
C ALA A 402 22.24 -14.14 32.04
N ALA A 403 22.13 -12.87 32.46
CA ALA A 403 22.13 -11.70 31.58
C ALA A 403 23.52 -11.48 30.94
N GLY A 404 23.75 -12.14 29.81
CA GLY A 404 24.70 -11.66 28.81
C GLY A 404 24.11 -10.47 28.05
N ALA A 405 24.97 -9.58 27.56
CA ALA A 405 24.63 -8.29 26.95
C ALA A 405 23.82 -8.34 25.62
N SER A 406 23.11 -9.43 25.32
CA SER A 406 22.48 -9.66 24.01
C SER A 406 20.95 -9.86 24.03
N ALA A 407 20.26 -9.78 25.18
CA ALA A 407 18.81 -9.64 25.20
C ALA A 407 18.46 -8.14 25.09
N ALA A 408 18.23 -7.67 23.87
CA ALA A 408 18.03 -6.24 23.57
C ALA A 408 16.67 -5.67 24.05
N LEU A 409 15.72 -6.51 24.48
CA LEU A 409 14.33 -6.12 24.75
C LEU A 409 13.98 -5.89 26.23
N LEU A 410 14.78 -6.37 27.18
CA LEU A 410 14.56 -6.18 28.62
C LEU A 410 15.80 -5.56 29.28
N PRO A 411 15.64 -4.66 30.26
CA PRO A 411 16.78 -4.12 30.99
C PRO A 411 17.59 -5.27 31.66
N PRO A 412 18.92 -5.20 31.71
CA PRO A 412 19.77 -6.23 32.32
C PRO A 412 19.53 -6.40 33.83
N GLN A 413 18.78 -5.49 34.46
CA GLN A 413 18.30 -5.59 35.83
C GLN A 413 16.87 -5.02 35.93
N LEU A 414 15.91 -5.88 36.25
CA LEU A 414 14.52 -5.49 36.52
C LEU A 414 14.40 -4.85 37.92
N GLN A 415 13.65 -3.75 38.02
CA GLN A 415 13.34 -3.09 39.29
C GLN A 415 12.11 -3.74 39.97
N SER A 416 11.88 -3.43 41.25
CA SER A 416 10.73 -3.97 42.00
C SER A 416 9.38 -3.57 41.39
N SER A 417 9.30 -2.41 40.73
CA SER A 417 8.15 -1.95 39.95
C SER A 417 7.86 -2.81 38.73
N ASP A 418 8.90 -3.34 38.08
CA ASP A 418 8.79 -4.14 36.86
C ASP A 418 8.17 -5.52 37.15
N PHE A 419 8.55 -6.10 38.28
CA PHE A 419 7.91 -7.33 38.78
C PHE A 419 6.44 -7.13 39.12
N ALA A 420 5.99 -5.92 39.47
CA ALA A 420 4.56 -5.65 39.67
C ALA A 420 3.77 -5.72 38.36
N VAL A 421 4.38 -5.33 37.24
CA VAL A 421 3.81 -5.48 35.89
C VAL A 421 3.80 -6.95 35.48
N LEU A 422 4.92 -7.67 35.67
CA LEU A 422 5.02 -9.10 35.34
C LEU A 422 4.08 -10.00 36.16
N LYS A 423 3.69 -9.59 37.38
CA LYS A 423 2.70 -10.32 38.19
C LYS A 423 1.36 -10.51 37.48
N ARG A 424 1.02 -9.69 36.48
CA ARG A 424 -0.17 -9.88 35.65
C ARG A 424 -0.16 -11.17 34.82
N LEU A 425 1.02 -11.76 34.58
CA LEU A 425 1.18 -13.03 33.85
C LEU A 425 0.91 -14.26 34.73
N VAL A 426 0.95 -14.11 36.06
CA VAL A 426 0.85 -15.24 37.01
C VAL A 426 -0.40 -16.09 36.82
N PRO A 427 -1.62 -15.53 36.63
CA PRO A 427 -2.82 -16.35 36.41
C PRO A 427 -2.74 -17.19 35.13
N LEU A 428 -2.20 -16.63 34.05
CA LEU A 428 -2.05 -17.32 32.76
C LEU A 428 -1.00 -18.43 32.84
N LEU A 429 0.10 -18.18 33.55
CA LEU A 429 1.13 -19.20 33.80
C LEU A 429 0.61 -20.35 34.67
N GLU A 430 -0.25 -20.05 35.65
CA GLU A 430 -0.91 -21.06 36.47
C GLU A 430 -1.87 -21.92 35.63
N GLU A 431 -2.70 -21.30 34.79
CA GLU A 431 -3.58 -22.03 33.87
C GLU A 431 -2.78 -22.95 32.93
N LEU A 432 -1.76 -22.42 32.25
CA LEU A 432 -0.92 -23.20 31.33
C LEU A 432 -0.19 -24.36 32.02
N SER A 433 0.23 -24.19 33.28
CA SER A 433 0.90 -25.25 34.03
C SER A 433 0.01 -26.49 34.26
N HIS A 434 -1.32 -26.32 34.16
CA HIS A 434 -2.29 -27.39 34.35
C HIS A 434 -2.94 -27.89 33.06
N THR A 435 -3.12 -27.03 32.05
CA THR A 435 -3.95 -27.33 30.87
C THR A 435 -3.16 -27.67 29.61
N TYR A 436 -1.90 -27.26 29.50
CA TYR A 436 -1.14 -27.40 28.24
C TYR A 436 -0.65 -28.84 28.00
N PRO A 437 -0.68 -29.39 26.77
CA PRO A 437 -0.40 -30.81 26.52
C PRO A 437 1.08 -31.23 26.70
N GLU A 438 2.03 -30.30 26.61
CA GLU A 438 3.46 -30.61 26.67
C GLU A 438 4.05 -30.40 28.08
N PRO A 439 4.73 -31.41 28.67
CA PRO A 439 5.19 -31.36 30.06
C PRO A 439 6.34 -30.36 30.29
N LEU A 440 7.21 -30.15 29.28
CA LEU A 440 8.35 -29.24 29.39
C LEU A 440 7.88 -27.77 29.49
N THR A 441 6.82 -27.45 28.77
CA THR A 441 6.14 -26.15 28.78
C THR A 441 5.39 -25.93 30.11
N GLN A 442 4.75 -26.97 30.67
CA GLN A 442 4.12 -26.90 32.00
C GLN A 442 5.14 -26.62 33.11
N GLU A 443 6.28 -27.30 33.08
CA GLU A 443 7.37 -27.11 34.06
C GLU A 443 7.95 -25.70 33.95
N LEU A 444 8.22 -25.22 32.73
CA LEU A 444 8.70 -23.86 32.49
C LEU A 444 7.71 -22.80 32.99
N ALA A 445 6.40 -22.99 32.78
CA ALA A 445 5.37 -22.07 33.26
C ALA A 445 5.30 -22.01 34.80
N SER A 446 5.36 -23.19 35.46
CA SER A 446 5.40 -23.28 36.93
C SER A 446 6.64 -22.59 37.50
N ASP A 447 7.80 -22.81 36.90
CA ASP A 447 9.06 -22.28 37.39
C ASP A 447 9.20 -20.78 37.14
N LEU A 448 8.71 -20.29 36.01
CA LEU A 448 8.63 -18.86 35.72
C LEU A 448 7.66 -18.14 36.68
N ARG A 449 6.53 -18.78 37.01
CA ARG A 449 5.60 -18.26 38.03
C ARG A 449 6.29 -18.07 39.37
N ILE A 450 7.08 -19.06 39.81
CA ILE A 450 7.85 -18.97 41.07
C ILE A 450 8.89 -17.85 40.98
N ALA A 451 9.61 -17.75 39.86
CA ALA A 451 10.62 -16.71 39.65
C ALA A 451 10.01 -15.29 39.71
N ILE A 452 8.85 -15.06 39.08
CA ILE A 452 8.16 -13.76 39.12
C ILE A 452 7.66 -13.45 40.54
N CYS A 453 7.01 -14.41 41.21
CA CYS A 453 6.47 -14.23 42.55
C CYS A 453 7.56 -13.98 43.61
N THR A 454 8.75 -14.55 43.42
CA THR A 454 9.90 -14.40 44.32
C THR A 454 10.85 -13.26 43.92
N HIS A 455 10.48 -12.43 42.95
CA HIS A 455 11.33 -11.35 42.43
C HIS A 455 12.73 -11.84 41.99
N GLY A 456 12.80 -13.04 41.41
CA GLY A 456 14.04 -13.67 40.95
C GLY A 456 14.88 -14.33 42.04
N ALA A 457 14.42 -14.34 43.31
CA ALA A 457 15.16 -14.95 44.41
C ALA A 457 15.22 -16.49 44.35
N CYS A 458 14.23 -17.12 43.72
CA CYS A 458 14.20 -18.55 43.43
C CYS A 458 14.05 -18.75 41.91
N SER A 459 15.13 -19.17 41.23
CA SER A 459 15.11 -19.51 39.80
C SER A 459 15.47 -20.98 39.61
N PRO A 460 14.48 -21.86 39.33
CA PRO A 460 14.72 -23.25 38.96
C PRO A 460 15.61 -23.37 37.71
N GLY A 461 16.32 -24.49 37.56
CA GLY A 461 17.33 -24.69 36.50
C GLY A 461 16.78 -24.57 35.07
N THR A 462 15.52 -24.94 34.87
CA THR A 462 14.73 -24.87 33.63
C THR A 462 14.58 -23.44 33.09
N VAL A 463 14.36 -22.46 33.97
CA VAL A 463 14.27 -21.02 33.67
C VAL A 463 15.64 -20.50 33.21
N GLY A 464 16.72 -20.98 33.83
CA GLY A 464 18.09 -20.68 33.44
C GLY A 464 18.46 -21.25 32.06
N THR A 465 18.01 -22.48 31.74
CA THR A 465 18.21 -23.09 30.43
C THR A 465 17.36 -22.44 29.34
N ALA A 466 16.13 -22.04 29.65
CA ALA A 466 15.26 -21.32 28.71
C ALA A 466 15.82 -19.93 28.38
N ALA A 467 16.31 -19.20 29.40
CA ALA A 467 17.01 -17.93 29.20
C ALA A 467 18.28 -18.10 28.34
N ALA A 468 19.06 -19.17 28.55
CA ALA A 468 20.25 -19.46 27.75
C ALA A 468 19.93 -19.86 26.30
N GLY A 469 18.78 -20.53 26.07
CA GLY A 469 18.28 -20.90 24.75
C GLY A 469 17.90 -19.68 23.89
N VAL A 470 17.25 -18.67 24.48
CA VAL A 470 16.93 -17.39 23.80
C VAL A 470 18.20 -16.58 23.50
N LEU A 471 19.23 -16.68 24.34
CA LEU A 471 20.52 -15.99 24.18
C LEU A 471 21.49 -16.70 23.20
N GLY A 472 21.09 -17.78 22.54
CA GLY A 472 21.89 -18.46 21.51
C GLY A 472 23.13 -19.21 22.03
N ARG A 473 23.22 -19.54 23.33
CA ARG A 473 24.31 -20.38 23.84
C ARG A 473 24.04 -21.84 23.50
N LYS A 474 24.79 -22.40 22.53
CA LYS A 474 24.87 -23.85 22.32
C LYS A 474 25.23 -24.54 23.66
N PRO A 475 24.53 -25.61 24.07
CA PRO A 475 24.96 -26.42 25.20
C PRO A 475 26.32 -27.02 24.85
N GLY A 476 27.36 -26.62 25.57
CA GLY A 476 28.67 -27.26 25.47
C GLY A 476 28.53 -28.73 25.84
N THR A 477 28.90 -29.61 24.91
CA THR A 477 29.17 -31.03 25.17
C THR A 477 30.15 -31.16 26.33
N GLY A 478 29.62 -31.52 27.48
CA GLY A 478 30.36 -31.84 28.69
C GLY A 478 29.54 -32.83 29.50
N ALA A 479 29.47 -34.06 29.01
CA ALA A 479 28.95 -35.18 29.79
C ALA A 479 29.81 -35.33 31.05
N GLN A 480 29.23 -35.16 32.23
CA GLN A 480 29.77 -35.74 33.46
C GLN A 480 28.66 -36.47 34.18
N SER A 481 28.76 -37.80 34.14
CA SER A 481 28.02 -38.72 35.00
C SER A 481 28.55 -38.66 36.44
N PRO A 482 27.76 -39.13 37.43
CA PRO A 482 27.91 -38.79 38.84
C PRO A 482 28.69 -39.85 39.63
N ALA A 483 29.42 -39.41 40.68
CA ALA A 483 29.53 -40.04 42.01
C ALA A 483 30.80 -39.59 42.77
N GLY A 484 30.65 -39.28 44.07
CA GLY A 484 31.75 -39.29 45.05
C GLY A 484 31.75 -38.13 46.06
N VAL A 485 31.44 -38.44 47.32
CA VAL A 485 31.49 -37.60 48.54
C VAL A 485 32.44 -38.31 49.53
N PRO A 486 32.97 -37.73 50.64
CA PRO A 486 33.64 -36.44 50.93
C PRO A 486 35.06 -36.63 51.56
N GLY A 487 35.86 -35.56 51.75
CA GLY A 487 37.07 -35.64 52.59
C GLY A 487 37.87 -34.34 52.78
N SER A 488 38.17 -34.04 54.04
CA SER A 488 38.84 -32.88 54.68
C SER A 488 40.24 -32.43 54.21
N ALA A 489 40.54 -31.14 54.51
CA ALA A 489 41.79 -30.35 54.42
C ALA A 489 43.03 -30.91 55.20
N PRO A 490 44.21 -30.23 55.36
CA PRO A 490 44.71 -28.92 54.88
C PRO A 490 46.20 -28.88 54.35
N SER A 491 46.65 -27.66 53.99
CA SER A 491 47.95 -27.12 53.49
C SER A 491 49.24 -27.53 54.27
N PRO A 492 50.52 -27.17 53.89
CA PRO A 492 51.03 -25.77 53.75
C PRO A 492 52.28 -25.45 52.84
N ALA A 493 52.56 -24.13 52.74
CA ALA A 493 53.87 -23.42 52.69
C ALA A 493 54.63 -23.12 51.35
N SER A 494 54.38 -21.92 50.79
CA SER A 494 55.27 -20.72 50.52
C SER A 494 56.80 -20.86 50.18
N PRO A 495 57.61 -19.78 49.88
CA PRO A 495 57.34 -18.33 49.65
C PRO A 495 58.29 -17.52 48.67
N ARG A 496 58.03 -16.20 48.53
CA ARG A 496 58.92 -14.99 48.41
C ARG A 496 59.38 -14.35 47.07
N HIS A 497 58.85 -13.14 46.84
CA HIS A 497 59.45 -11.78 46.71
C HIS A 497 60.83 -11.50 46.06
N GLY A 498 60.89 -10.40 45.29
CA GLY A 498 62.09 -9.55 45.13
C GLY A 498 61.94 -8.38 44.13
N HIS A 499 61.99 -7.15 44.62
CA HIS A 499 61.93 -5.85 43.89
C HIS A 499 63.32 -5.35 43.41
N GLY A 500 63.34 -4.40 42.45
CA GLY A 500 64.26 -3.23 42.49
C GLY A 500 65.07 -2.86 41.22
N SER A 501 64.55 -1.89 40.43
CA SER A 501 65.13 -0.60 39.91
C SER A 501 66.66 -0.34 39.83
N PRO A 502 67.17 0.77 39.20
CA PRO A 502 66.72 1.63 38.07
C PRO A 502 67.83 2.17 37.10
N SER A 503 67.38 2.90 36.05
CA SER A 503 67.96 4.12 35.40
C SER A 503 69.10 4.10 34.34
N ALA A 504 68.79 4.82 33.24
CA ALA A 504 69.61 5.78 32.46
C ALA A 504 70.43 5.38 31.19
N ARG A 505 69.88 5.83 30.04
CA ARG A 505 70.42 6.71 28.96
C ARG A 505 71.49 6.27 27.91
N ARG A 506 71.16 6.73 26.67
CA ARG A 506 71.93 7.05 25.41
C ARG A 506 71.93 5.94 24.35
N GLY A 507 71.67 6.18 23.05
CA GLY A 507 71.31 7.39 22.28
C GLY A 507 71.63 7.20 20.78
N ARG A 508 70.97 8.00 19.91
CA ARG A 508 71.12 8.20 18.42
C ARG A 508 70.35 7.21 17.52
N SER A 509 69.73 7.60 16.40
CA SER A 509 69.44 8.89 15.71
C SER A 509 68.63 8.60 14.43
N GLY A 510 67.69 9.47 14.04
CA GLY A 510 67.09 9.49 12.70
C GLY A 510 65.70 10.15 12.63
N GLU A 511 65.64 11.48 12.62
CA GLU A 511 64.45 12.28 12.30
C GLU A 511 64.62 12.95 10.92
N GLN A 512 63.51 13.14 10.19
CA GLN A 512 63.09 14.37 9.47
C GLN A 512 61.97 14.02 8.46
N SER A 513 60.93 14.82 8.19
CA SER A 513 60.55 16.18 8.62
C SER A 513 59.09 16.46 8.18
N THR A 514 58.38 17.24 9.00
CA THR A 514 57.09 17.87 8.76
C THR A 514 57.20 19.17 7.95
N ARG A 515 56.12 19.61 7.28
CA ARG A 515 55.79 21.04 7.09
C ARG A 515 54.33 21.27 6.65
N ARG A 516 53.75 22.38 7.14
CA ARG A 516 52.35 22.86 7.00
C ARG A 516 52.31 24.17 6.18
N GLU A 517 51.24 24.30 5.38
CA GLU A 517 50.46 25.51 4.93
C GLU A 517 51.07 26.54 3.92
N PRO A 518 50.28 27.36 3.15
CA PRO A 518 48.83 27.70 3.23
C PRO A 518 47.99 27.84 1.89
N GLY A 519 46.64 27.80 2.00
CA GLY A 519 45.61 28.59 1.27
C GLY A 519 45.35 28.52 -0.26
N ALA A 520 44.14 28.11 -0.69
CA ALA A 520 43.20 28.84 -1.59
C ALA A 520 42.05 27.95 -2.18
N SER A 521 40.81 28.40 -1.97
CA SER A 521 39.56 28.27 -2.78
C SER A 521 39.30 27.06 -3.70
N GLY A 522 38.15 26.40 -3.50
CA GLY A 522 37.44 25.64 -4.54
C GLY A 522 36.48 24.60 -3.98
N ALA A 523 35.18 24.93 -3.94
CA ALA A 523 34.11 24.04 -3.51
C ALA A 523 33.66 23.09 -4.65
N SER A 524 33.53 21.78 -4.36
CA SER A 524 32.64 20.82 -5.06
C SER A 524 32.60 19.47 -4.31
N PRO A 525 31.52 18.69 -4.46
CA PRO A 525 30.87 17.96 -3.38
C PRO A 525 31.47 16.57 -3.09
N ALA A 526 31.40 16.17 -1.83
CA ALA A 526 31.78 14.84 -1.38
C ALA A 526 30.76 13.78 -1.83
N PRO A 527 31.20 12.54 -2.11
CA PRO A 527 30.33 11.46 -2.57
C PRO A 527 29.39 11.02 -1.45
N CYS A 528 28.12 10.81 -1.80
CA CYS A 528 27.14 10.15 -0.96
C CYS A 528 27.70 8.82 -0.43
N ALA A 529 27.55 8.60 0.87
CA ALA A 529 27.89 7.33 1.50
C ALA A 529 27.08 6.20 0.86
N ASP A 530 27.80 5.22 0.33
CA ASP A 530 27.27 3.96 -0.18
C ASP A 530 26.40 3.29 0.87
N ARG A 531 25.12 3.08 0.52
CA ARG A 531 24.27 2.06 1.17
C ARG A 531 24.91 0.70 0.92
N PRO A 532 25.05 -0.18 1.92
CA PRO A 532 25.44 -1.57 1.66
C PRO A 532 24.35 -2.25 0.80
N ALA A 533 24.78 -2.98 -0.22
CA ALA A 533 23.93 -3.70 -1.18
C ALA A 533 22.97 -4.71 -0.49
N PRO A 534 21.77 -4.97 -1.05
CA PRO A 534 20.76 -5.81 -0.40
C PRO A 534 20.90 -7.29 -0.79
N ALA A 535 20.81 -8.18 0.20
CA ALA A 535 20.68 -9.63 -0.01
C ALA A 535 19.28 -10.05 -0.51
N GLY A 536 18.34 -9.10 -0.67
CA GLY A 536 16.90 -9.39 -0.82
C GLY A 536 16.47 -10.02 -2.14
N LEU A 537 17.05 -9.65 -3.30
CA LEU A 537 16.59 -10.20 -4.59
C LEU A 537 16.88 -11.70 -4.74
N GLN A 538 18.04 -12.14 -4.26
CA GLN A 538 18.42 -13.55 -4.29
C GLN A 538 17.52 -14.39 -3.39
N GLU A 539 17.17 -13.87 -2.21
CA GLU A 539 16.20 -14.50 -1.28
C GLU A 539 14.81 -14.56 -1.90
N LEU A 540 14.33 -13.48 -2.53
CA LEU A 540 13.04 -13.46 -3.22
C LEU A 540 12.95 -14.50 -4.36
N LEU A 541 14.03 -14.70 -5.12
CA LEU A 541 14.10 -15.74 -6.15
C LEU A 541 13.98 -17.15 -5.57
N VAL A 542 14.48 -17.39 -4.35
CA VAL A 542 14.32 -18.67 -3.64
C VAL A 542 12.88 -18.80 -3.12
N SER A 543 12.32 -17.74 -2.54
CA SER A 543 10.94 -17.72 -2.05
C SER A 543 9.91 -17.92 -3.17
N ALA A 544 10.25 -17.64 -4.43
CA ALA A 544 9.42 -17.96 -5.61
C ALA A 544 9.25 -19.47 -5.88
N TYR A 545 9.91 -20.34 -5.09
CA TYR A 545 9.73 -21.79 -5.08
C TYR A 545 9.33 -22.32 -3.70
N ASP A 546 8.81 -21.46 -2.82
CA ASP A 546 8.32 -21.87 -1.51
C ASP A 546 7.21 -22.94 -1.65
N PRO A 547 7.21 -24.00 -0.81
CA PRO A 547 6.19 -25.05 -0.87
C PRO A 547 4.78 -24.55 -0.56
N GLN A 548 4.64 -23.41 0.13
CA GLN A 548 3.35 -22.79 0.43
C GLN A 548 2.93 -21.87 -0.74
N PRO A 549 1.80 -22.15 -1.43
CA PRO A 549 1.32 -21.32 -2.53
C PRO A 549 1.18 -19.82 -2.19
N PRO A 550 0.73 -19.41 -0.99
CA PRO A 550 0.63 -17.99 -0.63
C PRO A 550 1.99 -17.27 -0.60
N SER A 551 2.99 -17.86 0.05
CA SER A 551 4.35 -17.31 0.14
C SER A 551 4.98 -17.21 -1.24
N ARG A 552 4.78 -18.25 -2.05
CA ARG A 552 5.23 -18.30 -3.44
C ARG A 552 4.60 -17.21 -4.30
N ALA A 553 3.28 -17.04 -4.22
CA ALA A 553 2.55 -16.00 -4.95
C ALA A 553 2.97 -14.58 -4.50
N ALA A 554 3.17 -14.35 -3.20
CA ALA A 554 3.66 -13.08 -2.67
C ALA A 554 5.07 -12.75 -3.21
N ALA A 555 5.98 -13.73 -3.24
CA ALA A 555 7.31 -13.56 -3.81
C ALA A 555 7.25 -13.19 -5.32
N LEU A 556 6.40 -13.87 -6.10
CA LEU A 556 6.20 -13.54 -7.52
C LEU A 556 5.65 -12.12 -7.72
N ARG A 557 4.71 -11.67 -6.87
CA ARG A 557 4.19 -10.29 -6.92
C ARG A 557 5.25 -9.26 -6.55
N HIS A 558 6.12 -9.56 -5.58
CA HIS A 558 7.27 -8.69 -5.28
C HIS A 558 8.23 -8.59 -6.45
N LEU A 559 8.57 -9.71 -7.10
CA LEU A 559 9.40 -9.70 -8.31
C LEU A 559 8.75 -8.89 -9.43
N ALA A 560 7.44 -9.03 -9.64
CA ALA A 560 6.68 -8.23 -10.60
C ALA A 560 6.72 -6.72 -10.28
N SER A 561 6.59 -6.36 -9.00
CA SER A 561 6.71 -4.97 -8.54
C SER A 561 8.10 -4.37 -8.82
N LEU A 562 9.17 -5.13 -8.63
CA LEU A 562 10.53 -4.69 -8.96
C LEU A 562 10.71 -4.42 -10.46
N VAL A 563 10.06 -5.21 -11.33
CA VAL A 563 10.04 -4.97 -12.78
C VAL A 563 9.31 -3.66 -13.10
N THR A 564 8.14 -3.43 -12.51
CA THR A 564 7.37 -2.18 -12.68
C THR A 564 8.16 -0.95 -12.21
N GLN A 565 8.88 -1.07 -11.10
CA GLN A 565 9.73 0.00 -10.56
C GLN A 565 11.03 0.21 -11.35
N ARG A 566 11.28 -0.60 -12.39
CA ARG A 566 12.51 -0.58 -13.20
C ARG A 566 13.78 -0.71 -12.36
N ASP A 567 13.74 -1.59 -11.36
CA ASP A 567 14.90 -1.84 -10.52
C ASP A 567 16.09 -2.33 -11.37
N PRO A 568 17.27 -1.68 -11.28
CA PRO A 568 18.39 -1.97 -12.17
C PRO A 568 18.94 -3.39 -12.01
N GLU A 569 18.82 -4.02 -10.84
CA GLU A 569 19.28 -5.40 -10.64
C GLU A 569 18.28 -6.41 -11.19
N ALA A 570 16.98 -6.19 -10.96
CA ALA A 570 15.92 -7.00 -11.54
C ALA A 570 15.99 -6.99 -13.08
N LEU A 571 16.19 -5.81 -13.69
CA LEU A 571 16.32 -5.67 -15.14
C LEU A 571 17.57 -6.38 -15.70
N ARG A 572 18.67 -6.46 -14.93
CA ARG A 572 19.86 -7.24 -15.35
C ARG A 572 19.63 -8.76 -15.33
N LEU A 573 18.70 -9.23 -14.50
CA LEU A 573 18.36 -10.65 -14.35
C LEU A 573 17.08 -11.04 -15.12
N GLN A 574 16.65 -10.23 -16.10
CA GLN A 574 15.42 -10.43 -16.88
C GLN A 574 15.22 -11.86 -17.41
N GLU A 575 16.28 -12.54 -17.87
CA GLU A 575 16.17 -13.90 -18.41
C GLU A 575 15.88 -14.93 -17.32
N LYS A 576 16.48 -14.76 -16.14
CA LYS A 576 16.20 -15.59 -14.97
C LYS A 576 14.80 -15.31 -14.44
N LEU A 577 14.38 -14.04 -14.36
CA LEU A 577 13.03 -13.68 -13.93
C LEU A 577 11.98 -14.28 -14.88
N LEU A 578 12.18 -14.18 -16.19
CA LEU A 578 11.32 -14.80 -17.18
C LEU A 578 11.25 -16.32 -16.97
N GLN A 579 12.37 -16.97 -16.72
CA GLN A 579 12.40 -18.41 -16.43
C GLN A 579 11.59 -18.74 -15.18
N VAL A 580 11.80 -18.03 -14.06
CA VAL A 580 11.05 -18.24 -12.81
C VAL A 580 9.54 -18.06 -13.06
N PHE A 581 9.12 -16.97 -13.71
CA PHE A 581 7.70 -16.78 -13.99
C PHE A 581 7.14 -17.88 -14.90
N LEU A 582 7.83 -18.25 -15.99
CA LEU A 582 7.34 -19.30 -16.89
C LEU A 582 7.23 -20.69 -16.25
N GLU A 583 8.11 -21.01 -15.30
CA GLU A 583 8.01 -22.24 -14.50
C GLU A 583 6.80 -22.18 -13.55
N ASN A 584 6.51 -21.00 -12.99
CA ASN A 584 5.38 -20.76 -12.10
C ASN A 584 4.01 -20.69 -12.83
N VAL A 585 3.98 -20.36 -14.12
CA VAL A 585 2.74 -20.43 -14.93
C VAL A 585 2.19 -21.87 -15.01
N GLN A 586 3.05 -22.88 -14.91
CA GLN A 586 2.65 -24.29 -14.95
C GLN A 586 2.06 -24.78 -13.61
N HIS A 587 2.05 -23.94 -12.57
CA HIS A 587 1.55 -24.33 -11.26
C HIS A 587 0.02 -24.55 -11.28
N GLU A 588 -0.48 -25.48 -10.46
CA GLU A 588 -1.91 -25.80 -10.37
C GLU A 588 -2.71 -24.70 -9.63
N ASP A 589 -2.11 -24.08 -8.61
CA ASP A 589 -2.75 -23.02 -7.81
C ASP A 589 -2.91 -21.70 -8.59
N ALA A 590 -4.13 -21.17 -8.58
CA ALA A 590 -4.53 -19.95 -9.28
C ALA A 590 -3.79 -18.69 -8.83
N PHE A 591 -3.53 -18.53 -7.53
CA PHE A 591 -2.81 -17.35 -7.04
C PHE A 591 -1.36 -17.34 -7.53
N VAL A 592 -0.74 -18.52 -7.61
CA VAL A 592 0.63 -18.67 -8.12
C VAL A 592 0.68 -18.41 -9.62
N TYR A 593 -0.13 -19.11 -10.42
CA TYR A 593 -0.03 -18.96 -11.88
C TYR A 593 -0.54 -17.58 -12.35
N LEU A 594 -1.56 -16.97 -11.73
CA LEU A 594 -2.00 -15.61 -12.09
C LEU A 594 -0.92 -14.57 -11.76
N SER A 595 -0.25 -14.72 -10.61
CA SER A 595 0.88 -13.84 -10.26
C SER A 595 2.05 -13.99 -11.23
N ALA A 596 2.28 -15.22 -11.70
CA ALA A 596 3.29 -15.49 -12.72
C ALA A 596 2.91 -14.90 -14.09
N ILE A 597 1.66 -15.07 -14.53
CA ILE A 597 1.12 -14.50 -15.78
C ILE A 597 1.32 -12.98 -15.78
N GLN A 598 1.00 -12.31 -14.67
CA GLN A 598 1.22 -10.87 -14.56
C GLN A 598 2.70 -10.49 -14.65
N GLY A 599 3.57 -11.23 -13.94
CA GLY A 599 5.02 -11.01 -14.01
C GLY A 599 5.58 -11.14 -15.42
N VAL A 600 5.11 -12.14 -16.20
CA VAL A 600 5.48 -12.29 -17.61
C VAL A 600 4.96 -11.13 -18.45
N ALA A 601 3.72 -10.69 -18.24
CA ALA A 601 3.12 -9.59 -18.99
C ALA A 601 3.90 -8.28 -18.79
N LEU A 602 4.25 -7.96 -17.54
CA LEU A 602 5.04 -6.77 -17.18
C LEU A 602 6.45 -6.81 -17.79
N LEU A 603 7.15 -7.95 -17.70
CA LEU A 603 8.45 -8.11 -18.34
C LEU A 603 8.38 -7.98 -19.86
N SER A 604 7.34 -8.53 -20.48
CA SER A 604 7.15 -8.49 -21.93
C SER A 604 6.86 -7.08 -22.44
N ASN A 605 6.28 -6.21 -21.61
CA ASN A 605 6.09 -4.81 -21.95
C ASN A 605 7.42 -4.04 -22.00
N GLU A 606 8.37 -4.37 -21.10
CA GLU A 606 9.70 -3.74 -21.09
C GLU A 606 10.64 -4.32 -22.16
N TYR A 607 10.54 -5.62 -22.50
CA TYR A 607 11.41 -6.30 -23.48
C TYR A 607 10.66 -7.15 -24.51
N PRO A 608 9.76 -6.58 -25.32
CA PRO A 608 8.90 -7.34 -26.22
C PRO A 608 9.68 -8.11 -27.29
N GLU A 609 10.74 -7.52 -27.85
CA GLU A 609 11.55 -8.16 -28.90
C GLU A 609 12.22 -9.47 -28.47
N ARG A 610 12.54 -9.61 -27.17
CA ARG A 610 13.23 -10.79 -26.64
C ARG A 610 12.27 -11.84 -26.11
N ILE A 611 11.22 -11.38 -25.43
CA ILE A 611 10.33 -12.27 -24.66
C ILE A 611 9.20 -12.81 -25.54
N LEU A 612 8.60 -11.98 -26.39
CA LEU A 612 7.47 -12.37 -27.24
C LEU A 612 7.81 -13.58 -28.15
N PRO A 613 9.00 -13.66 -28.79
CA PRO A 613 9.36 -14.85 -29.57
C PRO A 613 9.40 -16.14 -28.73
N VAL A 614 9.84 -16.06 -27.47
CA VAL A 614 9.88 -17.21 -26.55
C VAL A 614 8.47 -17.66 -26.19
N LEU A 615 7.57 -16.71 -25.91
CA LEU A 615 6.17 -17.00 -25.60
C LEU A 615 5.44 -17.63 -26.79
N LEU A 616 5.59 -17.04 -27.98
CA LEU A 616 4.98 -17.53 -29.20
C LEU A 616 5.49 -18.93 -29.57
N ALA A 617 6.79 -19.19 -29.43
CA ALA A 617 7.36 -20.51 -29.67
C ALA A 617 6.72 -21.57 -28.75
N ARG A 618 6.54 -21.26 -27.46
CA ARG A 618 5.90 -22.18 -26.50
C ARG A 618 4.40 -22.35 -26.74
N TYR A 619 3.72 -21.29 -27.15
CA TYR A 619 2.29 -21.31 -27.45
C TYR A 619 1.96 -22.09 -28.74
N GLU A 620 2.83 -22.02 -29.76
CA GLU A 620 2.65 -22.73 -31.03
C GLU A 620 3.09 -24.20 -31.00
N CYS A 621 3.73 -24.66 -29.92
CA CYS A 621 4.16 -26.05 -29.78
C CYS A 621 2.96 -27.00 -29.87
N PRO A 622 2.89 -27.88 -30.89
CA PRO A 622 1.79 -28.82 -31.03
C PRO A 622 1.85 -29.89 -29.93
N ALA A 623 0.68 -30.29 -29.42
CA ALA A 623 0.57 -31.39 -28.48
C ALA A 623 1.02 -32.70 -29.16
N GLN A 624 1.99 -33.40 -28.58
CA GLN A 624 2.53 -34.65 -29.11
C GLN A 624 2.06 -35.84 -28.27
N GLY A 625 0.78 -36.20 -28.38
CA GLY A 625 0.22 -37.43 -27.82
C GLY A 625 -0.15 -37.38 -26.33
N THR A 626 -0.66 -38.50 -25.80
CA THR A 626 -1.53 -38.66 -24.62
C THR A 626 -1.16 -38.00 -23.27
N GLU A 627 -0.02 -37.30 -23.14
CA GLU A 627 0.27 -36.33 -22.06
C GLU A 627 -0.40 -34.94 -22.32
N ASP A 628 -1.48 -34.95 -23.09
CA ASP A 628 -2.06 -33.82 -23.83
C ASP A 628 -2.77 -32.76 -22.95
N ALA A 629 -3.32 -33.14 -21.80
CA ALA A 629 -4.18 -32.23 -21.02
C ALA A 629 -3.39 -31.12 -20.30
N ALA A 630 -2.29 -31.46 -19.63
CA ALA A 630 -1.45 -30.49 -18.93
C ALA A 630 -0.76 -29.52 -19.91
N ALA A 631 -0.37 -30.02 -21.08
CA ALA A 631 0.17 -29.21 -22.16
C ALA A 631 -0.88 -28.25 -22.73
N ALA A 632 -2.13 -28.70 -22.92
CA ALA A 632 -3.24 -27.85 -23.36
C ALA A 632 -3.55 -26.75 -22.33
N VAL A 633 -3.63 -27.09 -21.04
CA VAL A 633 -3.83 -26.11 -19.94
C VAL A 633 -2.68 -25.09 -19.91
N THR A 634 -1.44 -25.53 -20.08
CA THR A 634 -0.28 -24.62 -20.13
C THR A 634 -0.37 -23.68 -21.34
N ARG A 635 -0.79 -24.18 -22.51
CA ARG A 635 -1.00 -23.35 -23.70
C ARG A 635 -2.16 -22.37 -23.52
N MET A 636 -3.21 -22.72 -22.79
CA MET A 636 -4.29 -21.79 -22.42
C MET A 636 -3.76 -20.66 -21.53
N LYS A 637 -3.00 -21.01 -20.48
CA LYS A 637 -2.35 -20.02 -19.60
C LYS A 637 -1.38 -19.12 -20.35
N LEU A 638 -0.63 -19.64 -21.33
CA LEU A 638 0.21 -18.84 -22.22
C LEU A 638 -0.61 -17.97 -23.18
N GLY A 639 -1.78 -18.43 -23.61
CA GLY A 639 -2.76 -17.63 -24.35
C GLY A 639 -3.17 -16.39 -23.55
N GLU A 640 -3.47 -16.57 -22.28
CA GLU A 640 -3.79 -15.47 -21.35
C GLU A 640 -2.60 -14.49 -21.19
N VAL A 641 -1.36 -14.99 -21.07
CA VAL A 641 -0.17 -14.14 -21.09
C VAL A 641 -0.12 -13.30 -22.37
N LEU A 642 -0.26 -13.92 -23.54
CA LEU A 642 -0.17 -13.21 -24.82
C LEU A 642 -1.28 -12.16 -24.97
N MET A 643 -2.46 -12.42 -24.43
CA MET A 643 -3.57 -11.47 -24.38
C MET A 643 -3.20 -10.24 -23.54
N ARG A 644 -2.72 -10.44 -22.31
CA ARG A 644 -2.29 -9.34 -21.43
C ARG A 644 -1.11 -8.56 -22.00
N VAL A 645 -0.17 -9.23 -22.67
CA VAL A 645 0.93 -8.57 -23.38
C VAL A 645 0.40 -7.72 -24.53
N THR A 646 -0.54 -8.23 -25.31
CA THR A 646 -1.20 -7.48 -26.40
C THR A 646 -1.87 -6.22 -25.87
N ARG A 647 -2.59 -6.33 -24.75
CA ARG A 647 -3.24 -5.22 -24.06
C ARG A 647 -2.23 -4.21 -23.49
N ALA A 648 -1.15 -4.67 -22.88
CA ALA A 648 -0.12 -3.81 -22.28
C ALA A 648 0.68 -3.03 -23.33
N LEU A 649 0.96 -3.64 -24.50
CA LEU A 649 1.68 -2.99 -25.58
C LEU A 649 0.86 -1.88 -26.28
N GLY A 650 -0.46 -1.98 -26.29
CA GLY A 650 -1.34 -1.01 -26.95
C GLY A 650 -0.91 -0.76 -28.40
N ASP A 651 -0.71 0.52 -28.76
CA ASP A 651 -0.28 0.94 -30.12
C ASP A 651 1.08 0.34 -30.56
N MET A 652 1.95 -0.05 -29.61
CA MET A 652 3.26 -0.64 -29.92
C MET A 652 3.15 -2.07 -30.45
N VAL A 653 1.98 -2.73 -30.30
CA VAL A 653 1.75 -4.09 -30.77
C VAL A 653 1.92 -4.24 -32.29
N PHE A 654 1.81 -3.14 -33.03
CA PHE A 654 2.00 -3.08 -34.48
C PHE A 654 3.27 -3.81 -34.95
N GLN A 655 4.38 -3.62 -34.24
CA GLN A 655 5.69 -4.17 -34.62
C GLN A 655 5.75 -5.69 -34.53
N HIS A 656 4.78 -6.29 -33.82
CA HIS A 656 4.70 -7.72 -33.54
C HIS A 656 3.41 -8.35 -34.10
N ARG A 657 2.67 -7.63 -34.94
CA ARG A 657 1.36 -8.06 -35.44
C ARG A 657 1.42 -9.35 -36.24
N GLU A 658 2.37 -9.51 -37.18
CA GLU A 658 2.41 -10.69 -38.05
C GLU A 658 2.68 -11.99 -37.26
N PRO A 659 3.65 -12.06 -36.32
CA PRO A 659 3.82 -13.21 -35.45
C PRO A 659 2.58 -13.52 -34.58
N LEU A 660 1.95 -12.50 -33.98
CA LEU A 660 0.78 -12.69 -33.10
C LEU A 660 -0.44 -13.21 -33.88
N ILE A 661 -0.73 -12.60 -35.03
CA ILE A 661 -1.84 -13.03 -35.91
C ILE A 661 -1.64 -14.47 -36.36
N ARG A 662 -0.41 -14.83 -36.77
CA ARG A 662 -0.09 -16.20 -37.17
C ARG A 662 -0.36 -17.19 -36.05
N ALA A 663 0.10 -16.88 -34.84
CA ALA A 663 -0.08 -17.74 -33.68
C ALA A 663 -1.56 -17.92 -33.32
N PHE A 664 -2.34 -16.83 -33.26
CA PHE A 664 -3.76 -16.89 -32.90
C PHE A 664 -4.62 -17.55 -33.98
N LEU A 665 -4.37 -17.29 -35.27
CA LEU A 665 -5.07 -17.98 -36.36
C LEU A 665 -4.73 -19.48 -36.41
N ARG A 666 -3.52 -19.87 -36.01
CA ARG A 666 -3.13 -21.27 -35.88
C ARG A 666 -3.83 -21.92 -34.68
N GLY A 667 -3.88 -21.22 -33.54
CA GLY A 667 -4.59 -21.67 -32.33
C GLY A 667 -6.11 -21.80 -32.53
N ALA A 668 -6.72 -20.98 -33.39
CA ALA A 668 -8.12 -21.11 -33.77
C ALA A 668 -8.45 -22.42 -34.53
N ARG A 669 -7.44 -23.21 -34.91
CA ARG A 669 -7.57 -24.53 -35.56
C ARG A 669 -7.11 -25.69 -34.67
N ASP A 670 -6.89 -25.45 -33.38
CA ASP A 670 -6.45 -26.48 -32.44
C ASP A 670 -7.53 -27.56 -32.24
N PRO A 671 -7.17 -28.85 -32.01
CA PRO A 671 -8.16 -29.87 -31.67
C PRO A 671 -8.97 -29.55 -30.40
N ASP A 672 -8.38 -28.84 -29.44
CA ASP A 672 -9.03 -28.48 -28.19
C ASP A 672 -9.94 -27.25 -28.37
N SER A 673 -11.20 -27.36 -27.93
CA SER A 673 -12.18 -26.28 -28.06
C SER A 673 -11.88 -25.06 -27.19
N ALA A 674 -11.31 -25.25 -26.00
CA ALA A 674 -10.96 -24.17 -25.09
C ALA A 674 -9.77 -23.37 -25.62
N LEU A 675 -8.77 -24.04 -26.21
CA LEU A 675 -7.67 -23.38 -26.93
C LEU A 675 -8.18 -22.60 -28.14
N ARG A 676 -9.09 -23.16 -28.95
CA ARG A 676 -9.68 -22.41 -30.08
C ARG A 676 -10.41 -21.16 -29.63
N ALA A 677 -11.25 -21.26 -28.60
CA ALA A 677 -11.97 -20.13 -28.04
C ALA A 677 -11.00 -19.07 -27.49
N SER A 678 -10.01 -19.46 -26.68
CA SER A 678 -8.97 -18.55 -26.15
C SER A 678 -8.19 -17.85 -27.26
N SER A 679 -7.80 -18.59 -28.31
CA SER A 679 -7.08 -18.03 -29.47
C SER A 679 -7.89 -16.98 -30.20
N LEU A 680 -9.20 -17.18 -30.32
CA LEU A 680 -10.12 -16.22 -30.93
C LEU A 680 -10.29 -14.98 -30.05
N SER A 681 -10.43 -15.14 -28.73
CA SER A 681 -10.46 -13.99 -27.81
C SER A 681 -9.19 -13.15 -27.93
N ASN A 682 -8.02 -13.80 -27.99
CA ASN A 682 -6.74 -13.11 -28.18
C ASN A 682 -6.65 -12.39 -29.53
N LEU A 683 -7.18 -13.00 -30.59
CA LEU A 683 -7.27 -12.38 -31.90
C LEU A 683 -8.18 -11.14 -31.88
N GLY A 684 -9.30 -11.21 -31.15
CA GLY A 684 -10.22 -10.09 -30.95
C GLY A 684 -9.57 -8.92 -30.24
N GLU A 685 -8.89 -9.18 -29.11
CA GLU A 685 -8.12 -8.17 -28.37
C GLU A 685 -7.04 -7.53 -29.27
N LEU A 686 -6.28 -8.33 -30.02
CA LEU A 686 -5.29 -7.80 -30.96
C LEU A 686 -5.91 -6.91 -32.04
N CYS A 687 -7.04 -7.33 -32.62
CA CYS A 687 -7.73 -6.54 -33.65
C CYS A 687 -8.24 -5.21 -33.10
N GLN A 688 -8.68 -5.18 -31.84
CA GLN A 688 -9.13 -3.97 -31.17
C GLN A 688 -8.00 -2.93 -31.07
N HIS A 689 -6.77 -3.34 -30.72
CA HIS A 689 -5.62 -2.44 -30.58
C HIS A 689 -5.01 -2.01 -31.92
N LEU A 690 -5.07 -2.85 -32.96
CA LEU A 690 -4.47 -2.52 -34.26
C LEU A 690 -5.21 -1.38 -35.00
N GLY A 691 -6.51 -1.21 -34.81
CA GLY A 691 -7.28 -0.10 -35.43
C GLY A 691 -7.05 0.04 -36.95
N PHE A 692 -6.61 1.22 -37.42
CA PHE A 692 -6.29 1.45 -38.85
C PHE A 692 -5.18 0.55 -39.41
N GLN A 693 -4.39 -0.08 -38.55
CA GLN A 693 -3.23 -0.87 -38.93
C GLN A 693 -3.58 -2.32 -39.33
N LEU A 694 -4.87 -2.68 -39.28
CA LEU A 694 -5.40 -3.97 -39.73
C LEU A 694 -5.14 -4.24 -41.22
N GLY A 695 -5.18 -3.21 -42.08
CA GLY A 695 -4.80 -3.31 -43.49
C GLY A 695 -5.41 -4.52 -44.22
N SER A 696 -4.59 -5.28 -44.95
CA SER A 696 -5.03 -6.47 -45.70
C SER A 696 -5.40 -7.68 -44.82
N ILE A 697 -5.01 -7.69 -43.55
CA ILE A 697 -5.26 -8.80 -42.62
C ILE A 697 -6.75 -8.91 -42.30
N ILE A 698 -7.50 -7.81 -42.44
CA ILE A 698 -8.93 -7.80 -42.13
C ILE A 698 -9.73 -8.82 -42.92
N GLN A 699 -9.33 -9.09 -44.17
CA GLN A 699 -9.98 -10.09 -45.00
C GLN A 699 -9.72 -11.50 -44.46
N GLU A 700 -8.49 -11.81 -44.07
CA GLU A 700 -8.12 -13.11 -43.48
C GLU A 700 -8.86 -13.36 -42.16
N VAL A 701 -8.89 -12.36 -41.27
CA VAL A 701 -9.59 -12.44 -39.99
C VAL A 701 -11.09 -12.60 -40.21
N THR A 702 -11.69 -11.80 -41.10
CA THR A 702 -13.13 -11.89 -41.39
C THR A 702 -13.49 -13.25 -41.99
N CYS A 703 -12.69 -13.77 -42.92
CA CYS A 703 -12.91 -15.10 -43.49
C CYS A 703 -12.81 -16.20 -42.43
N CYS A 704 -11.81 -16.13 -41.55
CA CYS A 704 -11.60 -17.08 -40.45
C CYS A 704 -12.80 -17.08 -39.49
N VAL A 705 -13.17 -15.91 -38.98
CA VAL A 705 -14.27 -15.72 -38.04
C VAL A 705 -15.61 -16.15 -38.66
N THR A 706 -15.85 -15.81 -39.92
CA THR A 706 -17.07 -16.21 -40.64
C THR A 706 -17.18 -17.72 -40.80
N ALA A 707 -16.06 -18.40 -41.09
CA ALA A 707 -16.04 -19.86 -41.20
C ALA A 707 -16.36 -20.48 -39.83
N ILE A 708 -15.62 -20.10 -38.78
CA ILE A 708 -15.77 -20.66 -37.44
C ILE A 708 -17.19 -20.42 -36.90
N ALA A 709 -17.70 -19.19 -36.96
CA ALA A 709 -19.04 -18.86 -36.49
C ALA A 709 -20.16 -19.65 -37.20
N ARG A 710 -19.91 -20.21 -38.39
CA ARG A 710 -20.89 -21.02 -39.14
C ARG A 710 -20.72 -22.52 -38.95
N THR A 711 -19.48 -23.00 -38.81
CA THR A 711 -19.19 -24.43 -38.93
C THR A 711 -18.67 -25.08 -37.66
N ASP A 712 -18.27 -24.32 -36.64
CA ASP A 712 -17.71 -24.91 -35.43
C ASP A 712 -18.75 -25.77 -34.69
N PRO A 713 -18.40 -26.99 -34.24
CA PRO A 713 -19.31 -27.80 -33.42
C PRO A 713 -19.64 -27.12 -32.07
N GLU A 714 -18.67 -26.44 -31.46
CA GLU A 714 -18.79 -25.97 -30.09
C GLU A 714 -19.35 -24.55 -30.01
N ALA A 715 -20.38 -24.36 -29.17
CA ALA A 715 -21.04 -23.06 -29.01
C ALA A 715 -20.10 -21.99 -28.47
N GLU A 716 -19.19 -22.34 -27.56
CA GLU A 716 -18.21 -21.42 -26.98
C GLU A 716 -17.24 -20.86 -28.02
N VAL A 717 -16.84 -21.69 -28.99
CA VAL A 717 -15.94 -21.26 -30.08
C VAL A 717 -16.68 -20.38 -31.08
N ARG A 718 -17.95 -20.70 -31.41
CA ARG A 718 -18.80 -19.81 -32.21
C ARG A 718 -19.03 -18.47 -31.52
N ARG A 719 -19.24 -18.47 -30.20
CA ARG A 719 -19.38 -17.26 -29.37
C ARG A 719 -18.12 -16.41 -29.43
N ALA A 720 -16.94 -17.02 -29.25
CA ALA A 720 -15.66 -16.32 -29.33
C ALA A 720 -15.44 -15.70 -30.72
N ALA A 721 -15.80 -16.41 -31.80
CA ALA A 721 -15.72 -15.87 -33.15
C ALA A 721 -16.62 -14.63 -33.33
N VAL A 722 -17.86 -14.67 -32.85
CA VAL A 722 -18.75 -13.49 -32.87
C VAL A 722 -18.20 -12.35 -32.01
N HIS A 723 -17.58 -12.68 -30.87
CA HIS A 723 -16.96 -11.70 -29.99
C HIS A 723 -15.78 -10.98 -30.65
N VAL A 724 -15.00 -11.63 -31.53
CA VAL A 724 -13.97 -10.96 -32.35
C VAL A 724 -14.59 -9.83 -33.19
N VAL A 725 -15.77 -10.05 -33.77
CA VAL A 725 -16.47 -9.01 -34.55
C VAL A 725 -16.89 -7.84 -33.65
N VAL A 726 -17.39 -8.14 -32.45
CA VAL A 726 -17.76 -7.11 -31.46
C VAL A 726 -16.53 -6.27 -31.08
N LEU A 727 -15.41 -6.90 -30.71
CA LEU A 727 -14.18 -6.19 -30.32
C LEU A 727 -13.59 -5.37 -31.47
N LEU A 728 -13.67 -5.89 -32.70
CA LEU A 728 -13.27 -5.17 -33.91
C LEU A 728 -14.09 -3.89 -34.13
N LEU A 729 -15.42 -3.96 -34.01
CA LEU A 729 -16.30 -2.78 -34.15
C LEU A 729 -16.02 -1.75 -33.06
N ARG A 730 -15.85 -2.20 -31.81
CA ARG A 730 -15.54 -1.33 -30.67
C ARG A 730 -14.19 -0.65 -30.80
N GLY A 731 -13.14 -1.39 -31.20
CA GLY A 731 -11.80 -0.83 -31.39
C GLY A 731 -11.72 0.19 -32.51
N LEU A 732 -12.52 0.03 -33.56
CA LEU A 732 -12.58 0.98 -34.67
C LEU A 732 -13.47 2.20 -34.37
N SER A 733 -14.50 2.05 -33.55
CA SER A 733 -15.40 3.15 -33.16
C SER A 733 -15.92 3.91 -34.41
N GLU A 734 -15.74 5.23 -34.49
CA GLU A 734 -16.15 6.05 -35.65
C GLU A 734 -15.46 5.67 -36.98
N LYS A 735 -14.37 4.89 -36.93
CA LYS A 735 -13.52 4.55 -38.07
C LYS A 735 -13.95 3.26 -38.78
N VAL A 736 -14.97 2.57 -38.26
CA VAL A 736 -15.58 1.37 -38.85
C VAL A 736 -15.82 1.48 -40.37
N PRO A 737 -16.50 2.52 -40.91
CA PRO A 737 -16.76 2.64 -42.35
C PRO A 737 -15.50 2.77 -43.20
N GLU A 738 -14.44 3.38 -42.67
CA GLU A 738 -13.19 3.63 -43.40
C GLU A 738 -12.32 2.37 -43.46
N VAL A 739 -12.23 1.63 -42.36
CA VAL A 739 -11.35 0.46 -42.24
C VAL A 739 -12.01 -0.82 -42.75
N LEU A 740 -13.31 -0.99 -42.51
CA LEU A 740 -14.03 -2.23 -42.85
C LEU A 740 -14.75 -2.16 -44.19
N GLN A 741 -14.50 -1.14 -45.02
CA GLN A 741 -15.25 -0.90 -46.26
C GLN A 741 -15.44 -2.16 -47.13
N ASP A 742 -14.39 -2.97 -47.27
CA ASP A 742 -14.40 -4.16 -48.11
C ASP A 742 -15.13 -5.36 -47.50
N VAL A 743 -15.20 -5.44 -46.17
CA VAL A 743 -15.73 -6.61 -45.43
C VAL A 743 -17.05 -6.33 -44.69
N LEU A 744 -17.48 -5.06 -44.60
CA LEU A 744 -18.62 -4.61 -43.82
C LEU A 744 -19.91 -5.36 -44.17
N ARG A 745 -20.13 -5.57 -45.47
CA ARG A 745 -21.30 -6.28 -45.99
C ARG A 745 -21.33 -7.74 -45.53
N ASP A 746 -20.18 -8.39 -45.46
CA ASP A 746 -20.06 -9.79 -45.09
C ASP A 746 -20.20 -9.97 -43.58
N LEU A 747 -19.64 -9.06 -42.79
CA LEU A 747 -19.86 -8.99 -41.34
C LEU A 747 -21.35 -8.76 -41.01
N TYR A 748 -22.02 -7.82 -41.67
CA TYR A 748 -23.46 -7.59 -41.47
C TYR A 748 -24.31 -8.84 -41.76
N ARG A 749 -23.99 -9.55 -42.85
CA ARG A 749 -24.68 -10.80 -43.21
C ARG A 749 -24.38 -11.91 -42.21
N LEU A 750 -23.14 -12.01 -41.73
CA LEU A 750 -22.76 -12.95 -40.69
C LEU A 750 -23.57 -12.71 -39.41
N LEU A 751 -23.58 -11.48 -38.89
CA LEU A 751 -24.32 -11.13 -37.67
C LEU A 751 -25.82 -11.42 -37.81
N LYS A 752 -26.44 -11.07 -38.94
CA LYS A 752 -27.84 -11.44 -39.22
C LYS A 752 -28.06 -12.94 -39.24
N HIS A 753 -27.15 -13.69 -39.85
CA HIS A 753 -27.24 -15.14 -39.87
C HIS A 753 -27.16 -15.71 -38.45
N VAL A 754 -26.20 -15.27 -37.63
CA VAL A 754 -26.05 -15.69 -36.23
C VAL A 754 -27.32 -15.43 -35.43
N VAL A 755 -27.93 -14.25 -35.54
CA VAL A 755 -29.19 -13.93 -34.85
C VAL A 755 -30.33 -14.89 -35.21
N THR A 756 -30.34 -15.44 -36.43
CA THR A 756 -31.41 -16.36 -36.89
C THR A 756 -31.10 -17.84 -36.67
N ALA A 757 -29.81 -18.22 -36.71
CA ALA A 757 -29.40 -19.62 -36.77
C ALA A 757 -28.81 -20.14 -35.45
N GLU A 758 -28.29 -19.25 -34.60
CA GLU A 758 -27.59 -19.63 -33.38
C GLU A 758 -28.57 -19.99 -32.26
N ARG A 759 -28.24 -21.01 -31.47
CA ARG A 759 -29.07 -21.46 -30.34
C ARG A 759 -28.66 -20.83 -29.02
N ASP A 760 -27.41 -20.39 -28.92
CA ASP A 760 -26.87 -19.77 -27.71
C ASP A 760 -27.36 -18.33 -27.57
N GLY A 761 -28.15 -18.07 -26.53
CA GLY A 761 -28.75 -16.75 -26.27
C GLY A 761 -27.71 -15.65 -26.06
N VAL A 762 -26.56 -15.97 -25.46
CA VAL A 762 -25.45 -15.01 -25.26
C VAL A 762 -24.86 -14.58 -26.60
N THR A 763 -24.61 -15.55 -27.49
CA THR A 763 -24.09 -15.26 -28.84
C THR A 763 -25.08 -14.45 -29.67
N VAL A 764 -26.38 -14.72 -29.55
CA VAL A 764 -27.45 -13.94 -30.21
C VAL A 764 -27.46 -12.50 -29.68
N LEU A 765 -27.35 -12.29 -28.36
CA LEU A 765 -27.29 -10.96 -27.76
C LEU A 765 -26.05 -10.19 -28.25
N HIS A 766 -24.87 -10.81 -28.24
CA HIS A 766 -23.65 -10.18 -28.77
C HIS A 766 -23.80 -9.76 -30.24
N ALA A 767 -24.43 -10.60 -31.06
CA ALA A 767 -24.68 -10.27 -32.46
C ALA A 767 -25.69 -9.12 -32.64
N GLN A 768 -26.71 -9.03 -31.77
CA GLN A 768 -27.67 -7.92 -31.78
C GLN A 768 -26.99 -6.59 -31.40
N LEU A 769 -26.20 -6.58 -30.33
CA LEU A 769 -25.45 -5.40 -29.90
C LEU A 769 -24.47 -4.93 -30.99
N ALA A 770 -23.76 -5.86 -31.64
CA ALA A 770 -22.89 -5.53 -32.77
C ALA A 770 -23.65 -4.93 -33.97
N LEU A 771 -24.87 -5.39 -34.25
CA LEU A 771 -25.71 -4.81 -35.30
C LEU A 771 -26.18 -3.39 -34.95
N GLU A 772 -26.46 -3.12 -33.68
CA GLU A 772 -26.82 -1.77 -33.20
C GLU A 772 -25.63 -0.80 -33.28
N GLU A 773 -24.44 -1.23 -32.84
CA GLU A 773 -23.18 -0.46 -32.99
C GLU A 773 -22.91 -0.14 -34.46
N LEU A 774 -23.11 -1.12 -35.36
CA LEU A 774 -22.95 -0.91 -36.79
C LEU A 774 -24.02 0.04 -37.37
N ASP A 775 -25.29 -0.07 -36.96
CA ASP A 775 -26.35 0.84 -37.41
C ASP A 775 -26.07 2.28 -36.96
N THR A 776 -25.61 2.48 -35.72
CA THR A 776 -25.23 3.80 -35.22
C THR A 776 -24.04 4.40 -35.99
N ALA A 777 -23.00 3.61 -36.25
CA ALA A 777 -21.87 4.04 -37.07
C ALA A 777 -22.31 4.43 -38.49
N MET A 778 -23.14 3.60 -39.14
CA MET A 778 -23.63 3.88 -40.50
C MET A 778 -24.56 5.09 -40.56
N ARG A 779 -25.41 5.32 -39.55
CA ARG A 779 -26.28 6.49 -39.49
C ARG A 779 -25.50 7.80 -39.45
N ARG A 780 -24.35 7.85 -38.76
CA ARG A 780 -23.49 9.04 -38.73
C ARG A 780 -22.87 9.34 -40.09
N VAL A 781 -22.48 8.31 -40.84
CA VAL A 781 -21.96 8.45 -42.21
C VAL A 781 -23.06 8.92 -43.16
N LEU A 782 -24.25 8.34 -43.06
CA LEU A 782 -25.39 8.66 -43.92
C LEU A 782 -26.03 10.01 -43.59
N PHE A 783 -25.99 10.42 -42.31
CA PHE A 783 -26.59 11.63 -41.77
C PHE A 783 -25.58 12.39 -40.88
N PRO A 784 -24.56 13.04 -41.45
CA PRO A 784 -23.55 13.75 -40.68
C PRO A 784 -24.18 14.93 -39.91
N PRO A 785 -23.77 15.18 -38.65
CA PRO A 785 -24.26 16.32 -37.89
C PRO A 785 -23.85 17.63 -38.57
N GLN A 786 -24.81 18.52 -38.82
CA GLN A 786 -24.53 19.83 -39.41
C GLN A 786 -23.83 20.73 -38.37
N THR A 787 -22.51 20.92 -38.50
CA THR A 787 -21.77 21.90 -37.70
C THR A 787 -21.93 23.29 -38.33
N LEU A 788 -22.58 24.22 -37.60
CA LEU A 788 -22.66 25.63 -38.00
C LEU A 788 -21.32 26.33 -37.74
N GLU A 789 -20.34 26.11 -38.61
CA GLU A 789 -19.05 26.79 -38.55
C GLU A 789 -19.15 28.18 -39.22
N LYS A 790 -18.87 29.25 -38.47
CA LYS A 790 -18.74 30.60 -39.02
C LYS A 790 -17.47 30.69 -39.87
N LYS A 791 -17.62 30.53 -41.19
CA LYS A 791 -16.57 30.84 -42.17
C LYS A 791 -16.36 32.35 -42.24
N ILE A 792 -15.36 32.88 -41.53
CA ILE A 792 -14.91 34.26 -41.70
C ILE A 792 -14.01 34.28 -42.94
N VAL A 793 -14.58 34.72 -44.07
CA VAL A 793 -13.81 34.99 -45.28
C VAL A 793 -13.31 36.43 -45.18
N VAL A 794 -12.01 36.61 -44.96
CA VAL A 794 -11.35 37.91 -45.14
C VAL A 794 -11.16 38.09 -46.64
N LEU A 795 -11.98 38.94 -47.25
CA LEU A 795 -11.82 39.34 -48.65
C LEU A 795 -10.61 40.29 -48.78
N PRO A 796 -9.85 40.23 -49.89
CA PRO A 796 -8.61 40.99 -50.10
C PRO A 796 -8.80 42.50 -50.15
#